data_AF-A0A954I946-F1
#
_entry.id   AF-A0A954I946-F1
#
_cell.length_a   1.000
_cell.length_b   1.000
_cell.length_c   1.000
_cell.angle_alpha   90.00
_cell.angle_beta   90.00
_cell.angle_gamma   90.00
#
_symmetry.space_group_name_H-M   'P 1'
#
loop_
_entity.id
_entity.type
_entity.pdbx_description
1 polymer ?
#
loop_
_entity_poly.entity_id
_entity_poly.type
_entity_poly.pdbx_seq_one_letter_code
_entity_poly.pdbx_strand_id
1 'polypeptide(L)'
;DTLQELEATIEELARQAREEVTSQCTSTALISDPEVTFDLRYVGTDSVITVPAGTIIARRTPAELKQQFAERHLQQFGYTRAERAVELALVRVEVTGSGTTSHPTAAGNPQPIAAVVPITAADAIIAPDAMIAGTSPTPSTEEFASSNVWFDGKSRASRVYFGAPPEKTVPGPAVLCTSTSTIVIDPWSVARILEDGSLLIEVRAKEQDSNVADPAATELSSPESPDPVLLEVFSNQFASIAEQMGEMLRRTAISTNVRERLDYSCALFDQDGQLVVNAPHVPVHLGAMGETVRAVMEDHPKMRPGDVFVTNDPYRGGSHLPDVTVVTPVFASSTSPDTNTDQPVAFVANRAHHAEIGGIVPGSMPPFSRTLAEEGVLIRSRHLVRDGVSCEAELAKLLTSGPYPSRSVTDNLADLTAQTAANTTGVRLLSDLINSSSSTLVNSYMRHIQSASSLRMRKAFYDLADGDYSFRDQMDDGHRIEVKISVQGDQAVIDFAGTADVHPGNLNANRAITTAAVLYTLRCFLQTTVPLNAGVLEPVDIRIPSGLLNPPPGLTPEESPAMVGGNVETSQRIVDVLFGALRLAAASQGTMNNLTFGNDKFGYYETICGGAGATATADGVPAVHTHMTNTRLTDPEVLEQRYPVRLRRFGIRHQSGGAGQFRGGDGVVREIEFLEPLQVSLLSQRRETSPYGLMGGDAGASGRACLKHPNGTSENLPGCFSKLVGAGNVLTLETPGGGGFGAFPDEERG
;
A
#
# COMPACT_ATOMS: atom_id res chain seq x y z
N ASP A 1 -23.64 33.87 -1.56
CA ASP A 1 -24.85 33.03 -1.44
C ASP A 1 -24.69 32.05 -0.30
N THR A 2 -23.98 30.92 -0.43
CA THR A 2 -23.82 29.92 0.66
C THR A 2 -23.33 30.50 1.99
N LEU A 3 -22.32 31.39 1.99
CA LEU A 3 -21.84 32.02 3.24
C LEU A 3 -22.86 32.95 3.88
N GLN A 4 -23.71 33.61 3.09
CA GLN A 4 -24.77 34.48 3.60
C GLN A 4 -25.92 33.67 4.18
N GLU A 5 -26.25 32.54 3.56
CA GLU A 5 -27.26 31.60 4.10
C GLU A 5 -26.81 30.96 5.42
N LEU A 6 -25.51 30.70 5.56
CA LEU A 6 -24.94 30.09 6.77
C LEU A 6 -24.73 31.08 7.92
N GLU A 7 -24.72 32.40 7.67
CA GLU A 7 -24.39 33.42 8.68
C GLU A 7 -25.26 33.29 9.94
N ALA A 8 -26.58 33.23 9.77
CA ALA A 8 -27.51 33.06 10.89
C ALA A 8 -27.33 31.71 11.62
N THR A 9 -26.98 30.65 10.88
CA THR A 9 -26.73 29.32 11.47
C THR A 9 -25.46 29.35 12.32
N ILE A 10 -24.42 30.05 11.86
CA ILE A 10 -23.15 30.12 12.58
C ILE A 10 -23.26 31.01 13.81
N GLU A 11 -23.98 32.13 13.73
CA GLU A 11 -24.28 32.96 14.90
C GLU A 11 -25.03 32.16 15.98
N GLU A 12 -25.98 31.33 15.56
CA GLU A 12 -26.72 30.45 16.47
C GLU A 12 -25.82 29.37 17.08
N LEU A 13 -24.97 28.72 16.28
CA LEU A 13 -23.97 27.75 16.79
C LEU A 13 -22.99 28.41 17.78
N ALA A 14 -22.54 29.63 17.49
CA ALA A 14 -21.66 30.40 18.37
C ALA A 14 -22.34 30.74 19.69
N ARG A 15 -23.62 31.13 19.66
CA ARG A 15 -24.43 31.38 20.85
C ARG A 15 -24.59 30.10 21.68
N GLN A 16 -24.97 28.99 21.05
CA GLN A 16 -25.14 27.69 21.71
C GLN A 16 -23.85 27.20 22.35
N ALA A 17 -22.74 27.20 21.61
CA ALA A 17 -21.43 26.79 22.13
C ALA A 17 -21.00 27.65 23.31
N ARG A 18 -21.23 28.97 23.25
CA ARG A 18 -20.89 29.88 24.35
C ARG A 18 -21.75 29.65 25.58
N GLU A 19 -23.05 29.41 25.42
CA GLU A 19 -23.97 29.10 26.51
C GLU A 19 -23.58 27.80 27.20
N GLU A 20 -23.26 26.77 26.42
CA GLU A 20 -22.81 25.49 26.93
C GLU A 20 -21.51 25.62 27.74
N VAL A 21 -20.49 26.28 27.19
CA VAL A 21 -19.23 26.52 27.90
C VAL A 21 -19.43 27.39 29.14
N THR A 22 -20.29 28.42 29.06
CA THR A 22 -20.62 29.29 30.21
C THR A 22 -21.31 28.50 31.32
N SER A 23 -22.17 27.54 30.99
CA SER A 23 -22.84 26.69 31.98
C SER A 23 -21.87 25.79 32.77
N GLN A 24 -20.69 25.53 32.19
CA GLN A 24 -19.67 24.64 32.76
C GLN A 24 -18.48 25.40 33.38
N CYS A 25 -18.29 26.68 33.04
CA CYS A 25 -17.18 27.51 33.52
C CYS A 25 -17.56 28.36 34.73
N THR A 26 -16.65 28.47 35.70
CA THR A 26 -16.84 29.30 36.91
C THR A 26 -16.65 30.80 36.67
N SER A 27 -16.06 31.20 35.53
CA SER A 27 -15.84 32.59 35.16
C SER A 27 -16.01 32.81 33.66
N THR A 28 -16.84 33.77 33.30
CA THR A 28 -17.05 34.19 31.90
C THR A 28 -15.85 34.93 31.31
N ALA A 29 -14.93 35.43 32.15
CA ALA A 29 -13.71 36.12 31.70
C ALA A 29 -12.64 35.18 31.12
N LEU A 30 -12.82 33.86 31.26
CA LEU A 30 -11.90 32.83 30.78
C LEU A 30 -12.45 32.08 29.55
N ILE A 31 -13.54 32.58 28.97
CA ILE A 31 -14.18 31.99 27.78
C ILE A 31 -13.69 32.76 26.55
N SER A 32 -13.15 32.04 25.57
CA SER A 32 -12.70 32.62 24.31
C SER A 32 -13.86 33.19 23.51
N ASP A 33 -13.56 34.07 22.56
CA ASP A 33 -14.51 34.36 21.49
C ASP A 33 -14.72 33.10 20.62
N PRO A 34 -15.90 32.93 19.99
CA PRO A 34 -16.16 31.80 19.10
C PRO A 34 -15.23 31.83 17.89
N GLU A 35 -14.46 30.76 17.69
CA GLU A 35 -13.63 30.56 16.52
C GLU A 35 -14.38 29.72 15.48
N VAL A 36 -14.46 30.23 14.25
CA VAL A 36 -15.13 29.53 13.15
C VAL A 36 -14.08 28.93 12.23
N THR A 37 -14.27 27.67 11.86
CA THR A 37 -13.46 26.98 10.85
C THR A 37 -14.36 26.38 9.78
N PHE A 38 -13.88 26.42 8.53
CA PHE A 38 -14.54 25.82 7.38
C PHE A 38 -13.73 24.64 6.87
N ASP A 39 -14.36 23.48 6.78
CA ASP A 39 -13.79 22.35 6.07
C ASP A 39 -14.20 22.45 4.60
N LEU A 40 -13.21 22.78 3.77
CA LEU A 40 -13.37 22.97 2.33
C LEU A 40 -12.78 21.79 1.58
N ARG A 41 -13.39 21.42 0.45
CA ARG A 41 -12.88 20.36 -0.42
C ARG A 41 -13.21 20.65 -1.88
N TYR A 42 -12.47 20.04 -2.81
CA TYR A 42 -12.86 20.07 -4.21
C TYR A 42 -14.12 19.21 -4.41
N VAL A 43 -15.08 19.67 -5.22
CA VAL A 43 -16.29 18.90 -5.52
C VAL A 43 -15.91 17.53 -6.10
N GLY A 44 -16.44 16.47 -5.47
CA GLY A 44 -16.15 15.07 -5.78
C GLY A 44 -14.95 14.47 -5.02
N THR A 45 -14.34 15.22 -4.12
CA THR A 45 -13.33 14.72 -3.16
C THR A 45 -13.94 14.67 -1.76
N ASP A 46 -13.47 13.77 -0.88
CA ASP A 46 -13.87 13.77 0.53
C ASP A 46 -12.77 14.28 1.47
N SER A 47 -11.56 14.51 0.96
CA SER A 47 -10.47 15.13 1.72
C SER A 47 -10.75 16.61 1.94
N VAL A 48 -11.00 16.96 3.20
CA VAL A 48 -11.21 18.33 3.62
C VAL A 48 -9.90 18.99 4.06
N ILE A 49 -9.76 20.26 3.72
CA ILE A 49 -8.77 21.17 4.29
C ILE A 49 -9.53 22.12 5.21
N THR A 50 -9.15 22.12 6.48
CA THR A 50 -9.68 23.06 7.46
C THR A 50 -9.05 24.43 7.23
N VAL A 51 -9.90 25.42 6.94
CA VAL A 51 -9.53 26.81 6.75
C VAL A 51 -10.13 27.64 7.89
N PRO A 52 -9.32 28.26 8.75
CA PRO A 52 -9.81 29.12 9.82
C PRO A 52 -10.43 30.39 9.23
N ALA A 53 -11.67 30.67 9.62
CA ALA A 53 -12.38 31.89 9.25
C ALA A 53 -12.15 33.02 10.27
N GLY A 54 -11.86 32.67 11.53
CA GLY A 54 -11.67 33.60 12.65
C GLY A 54 -12.99 33.92 13.37
N THR A 55 -13.02 35.01 14.13
CA THR A 55 -14.14 35.40 15.01
C THR A 55 -15.25 36.21 14.33
N ILE A 56 -15.03 36.72 13.10
CA ILE A 56 -16.00 37.54 12.35
C ILE A 56 -16.10 37.05 10.90
N ILE A 57 -17.07 36.19 10.62
CA ILE A 57 -17.31 35.62 9.28
C ILE A 57 -17.65 36.69 8.25
N ALA A 58 -18.38 37.75 8.67
CA ALA A 58 -18.81 38.86 7.81
C ALA A 58 -17.67 39.61 7.10
N ARG A 59 -16.40 39.36 7.47
CA ARG A 59 -15.21 39.95 6.85
C ARG A 59 -14.47 39.04 5.88
N ARG A 60 -14.87 37.77 5.71
CA ARG A 60 -14.21 36.85 4.78
C ARG A 60 -14.94 36.79 3.45
N THR A 61 -14.20 36.98 2.37
CA THR A 61 -14.75 36.80 1.02
C THR A 61 -14.59 35.33 0.58
N PRO A 62 -15.49 34.80 -0.26
CA PRO A 62 -15.30 33.48 -0.88
C PRO A 62 -13.96 33.35 -1.62
N ALA A 63 -13.43 34.44 -2.16
CA ALA A 63 -12.12 34.47 -2.83
C ALA A 63 -10.97 34.22 -1.85
N GLU A 64 -10.98 34.87 -0.68
CA GLU A 64 -9.97 34.65 0.37
C GLU A 64 -9.98 33.22 0.89
N LEU A 65 -11.16 32.64 1.12
CA LEU A 65 -11.29 31.25 1.58
C LEU A 65 -10.78 30.27 0.52
N LYS A 66 -11.10 30.50 -0.76
CA LYS A 66 -10.58 29.70 -1.88
C LYS A 66 -9.07 29.81 -2.01
N GLN A 67 -8.50 31.00 -1.81
CA GLN A 67 -7.05 31.20 -1.85
C GLN A 67 -6.36 30.48 -0.70
N GLN A 68 -6.82 30.65 0.54
CA GLN A 68 -6.25 29.95 1.69
C GLN A 68 -6.41 28.42 1.59
N PHE A 69 -7.53 27.97 1.04
CA PHE A 69 -7.73 26.57 0.70
C PHE A 69 -6.67 26.11 -0.30
N ALA A 70 -6.47 26.85 -1.40
CA ALA A 70 -5.48 26.52 -2.42
C ALA A 70 -4.04 26.52 -1.87
N GLU A 71 -3.67 27.48 -1.02
CA GLU A 71 -2.35 27.54 -0.38
C GLU A 71 -2.10 26.35 0.55
N ARG A 72 -3.07 26.03 1.41
CA ARG A 72 -2.98 24.85 2.30
C ARG A 72 -3.02 23.54 1.52
N HIS A 73 -3.83 23.46 0.47
CA HIS A 73 -3.90 22.29 -0.40
C HIS A 73 -2.56 22.09 -1.15
N LEU A 74 -1.94 23.16 -1.64
CA LEU A 74 -0.60 23.13 -2.22
C LEU A 74 0.46 22.70 -1.20
N GLN A 75 0.40 23.23 0.02
CA GLN A 75 1.34 22.87 1.09
C GLN A 75 1.22 21.40 1.49
N GLN A 76 -0.02 20.90 1.61
CA GLN A 76 -0.28 19.55 2.10
C GLN A 76 -0.13 18.49 1.01
N PHE A 77 -0.57 18.78 -0.22
CA PHE A 77 -0.67 17.80 -1.30
C PHE A 77 0.23 18.12 -2.51
N GLY A 78 0.86 19.28 -2.57
CA GLY A 78 1.79 19.65 -3.65
C GLY A 78 1.12 20.12 -4.95
N TYR A 79 -0.20 20.31 -4.99
CA TYR A 79 -0.91 20.83 -6.17
C TYR A 79 -2.17 21.63 -5.82
N THR A 80 -2.76 22.29 -6.82
CA THR A 80 -4.10 22.91 -6.76
C THR A 80 -4.91 22.57 -8.02
N ARG A 81 -6.24 22.59 -7.94
CA ARG A 81 -7.15 22.38 -9.09
C ARG A 81 -7.90 23.67 -9.40
N ALA A 82 -7.28 24.58 -10.16
CA ALA A 82 -7.83 25.90 -10.46
C ALA A 82 -9.21 25.86 -11.14
N GLU A 83 -9.46 24.85 -11.98
CA GLU A 83 -10.70 24.72 -12.75
C GLU A 83 -11.84 24.01 -12.01
N ARG A 84 -11.58 23.41 -10.83
CA ARG A 84 -12.58 22.62 -10.10
C ARG A 84 -13.26 23.45 -9.02
N ALA A 85 -14.59 23.32 -8.93
CA ALA A 85 -15.35 23.97 -7.87
C ALA A 85 -14.92 23.46 -6.48
N VAL A 86 -14.94 24.37 -5.51
CA VAL A 86 -14.70 24.08 -4.09
C VAL A 86 -16.05 24.12 -3.39
N GLU A 87 -16.36 23.10 -2.61
CA GLU A 87 -17.53 23.04 -1.75
C GLU A 87 -17.14 23.14 -0.27
N LEU A 88 -18.08 23.68 0.51
CA LEU A 88 -18.00 23.71 1.96
C LEU A 88 -18.67 22.45 2.48
N ALA A 89 -17.88 21.56 3.08
CA ALA A 89 -18.35 20.28 3.57
C ALA A 89 -18.87 20.36 5.01
N LEU A 90 -18.23 21.17 5.85
CA LEU A 90 -18.58 21.34 7.25
C LEU A 90 -18.22 22.75 7.74
N VAL A 91 -19.04 23.28 8.64
CA VAL A 91 -18.69 24.43 9.48
C VAL A 91 -18.52 23.95 10.91
N ARG A 92 -17.46 24.39 11.59
CA ARG A 92 -17.28 24.16 13.02
C ARG A 92 -17.16 25.50 13.73
N VAL A 93 -17.78 25.57 14.90
CA VAL A 93 -17.65 26.70 15.82
C VAL A 93 -17.12 26.15 17.13
N GLU A 94 -15.99 26.71 17.57
CA GLU A 94 -15.31 26.31 18.78
C GLU A 94 -15.28 27.46 19.78
N VAL A 95 -15.67 27.18 21.01
CA VAL A 95 -15.55 28.11 22.14
C VAL A 95 -14.76 27.39 23.21
N THR A 96 -13.64 27.96 23.65
CA THR A 96 -12.79 27.35 24.67
C THR A 96 -12.99 28.06 25.99
N GLY A 97 -13.39 27.31 27.02
CA GLY A 97 -13.36 27.75 28.40
C GLY A 97 -12.05 27.33 29.07
N SER A 98 -11.22 28.30 29.46
CA SER A 98 -10.00 28.01 30.20
C SER A 98 -10.31 27.86 31.68
N GLY A 99 -10.06 26.69 32.26
CA GLY A 99 -10.05 26.54 33.71
C GLY A 99 -8.77 27.11 34.29
N THR A 100 -8.86 27.96 35.32
CA THR A 100 -7.72 28.13 36.23
C THR A 100 -7.69 26.90 37.13
N THR A 101 -7.12 25.79 36.65
CA THR A 101 -6.40 24.95 37.61
C THR A 101 -5.25 25.83 38.08
N SER A 102 -5.39 26.36 39.30
CA SER A 102 -4.21 26.75 40.04
C SER A 102 -3.36 25.49 40.18
N HIS A 103 -2.52 25.20 39.21
CA HIS A 103 -1.22 24.68 39.58
C HIS A 103 -0.70 25.71 40.59
N PRO A 104 -0.35 25.28 41.82
CA PRO A 104 0.14 26.20 42.83
C PRO A 104 1.23 27.02 42.13
N THR A 105 0.97 28.33 42.06
CA THR A 105 1.88 29.27 41.41
C THR A 105 3.28 29.01 41.96
N ALA A 106 4.27 29.01 41.07
CA ALA A 106 5.70 28.91 41.37
C ALA A 106 6.25 30.06 42.26
N ALA A 107 5.39 30.73 43.03
CA ALA A 107 5.69 31.80 43.98
C ALA A 107 5.41 31.41 45.44
N GLY A 108 4.89 30.21 45.71
CA GLY A 108 4.89 29.60 47.04
C GLY A 108 5.75 28.34 47.00
N ASN A 109 6.73 28.22 47.90
CA ASN A 109 7.53 27.01 48.07
C ASN A 109 6.64 25.77 47.87
N PRO A 110 6.89 24.91 46.86
CA PRO A 110 6.17 23.66 46.77
C PRO A 110 6.38 22.94 48.11
N GLN A 111 5.27 22.65 48.80
CA GLN A 111 5.30 21.71 49.92
C GLN A 111 6.08 20.49 49.42
N PRO A 112 7.16 20.08 50.11
CA PRO A 112 7.93 18.93 49.66
C PRO A 112 6.96 17.77 49.52
N ILE A 113 6.87 17.21 48.31
CA ILE A 113 6.17 15.96 48.06
C ILE A 113 6.65 15.02 49.15
N ALA A 114 5.71 14.59 50.02
CA ALA A 114 6.01 13.72 51.13
C ALA A 114 6.89 12.59 50.62
N ALA A 115 8.04 12.43 51.28
CA ALA A 115 9.13 11.56 50.86
C ALA A 115 8.61 10.31 50.14
N VAL A 116 8.97 10.20 48.86
CA VAL A 116 8.88 8.93 48.13
C VAL A 116 9.55 7.91 49.03
N VAL A 117 8.79 6.90 49.45
CA VAL A 117 9.32 5.81 50.28
C VAL A 117 10.56 5.28 49.54
N PRO A 118 11.76 5.33 50.13
CA PRO A 118 12.96 4.89 49.45
C PRO A 118 12.79 3.41 49.13
N ILE A 119 12.83 3.06 47.84
CA ILE A 119 12.96 1.69 47.41
C ILE A 119 14.36 1.27 47.87
N THR A 120 14.44 0.43 48.90
CA THR A 120 15.74 -0.05 49.37
C THR A 120 16.26 -1.07 48.36
N ALA A 121 17.59 -1.21 48.23
CA ALA A 121 18.21 -2.20 47.34
C ALA A 121 17.73 -3.65 47.60
N ALA A 122 17.11 -3.91 48.76
CA ALA A 122 16.51 -5.20 49.11
C ALA A 122 15.16 -5.47 48.43
N ASP A 123 14.40 -4.44 48.05
CA ASP A 123 13.04 -4.58 47.51
C ASP A 123 13.01 -4.85 45.99
N ALA A 124 14.16 -4.74 45.31
CA ALA A 124 14.29 -4.86 43.85
C ALA A 124 14.67 -6.27 43.35
N ILE A 125 14.79 -7.28 44.24
CA ILE A 125 15.17 -8.63 43.83
C ILE A 125 13.93 -9.48 43.54
N ILE A 126 13.41 -9.38 42.32
CA ILE A 126 12.83 -10.54 41.63
C ILE A 126 13.63 -10.72 40.35
N ALA A 127 14.68 -11.52 40.43
CA ALA A 127 15.34 -12.10 39.26
C ALA A 127 15.37 -13.63 39.44
N PRO A 128 14.92 -14.41 38.43
CA PRO A 128 15.13 -15.86 38.42
C PRO A 128 16.59 -16.17 38.08
N ASP A 129 17.17 -17.10 38.85
CA ASP A 129 18.37 -17.91 38.59
C ASP A 129 19.62 -17.24 38.00
N ALA A 130 20.56 -16.87 38.88
CA ALA A 130 22.00 -17.10 38.66
C ALA A 130 22.79 -16.96 39.98
N MET A 131 23.16 -18.10 40.56
CA MET A 131 24.16 -18.21 41.62
C MET A 131 25.57 -18.02 41.04
N ILE A 132 26.20 -16.88 41.29
CA ILE A 132 27.67 -16.79 41.36
C ILE A 132 28.03 -16.05 42.65
N ALA A 133 28.79 -16.77 43.49
CA ALA A 133 29.19 -16.37 44.82
C ALA A 133 30.15 -15.18 44.85
N GLY A 134 29.98 -14.34 45.87
CA GLY A 134 31.09 -13.63 46.52
C GLY A 134 31.15 -12.12 46.26
N THR A 135 30.35 -11.35 47.01
CA THR A 135 30.74 -10.28 47.96
C THR A 135 29.54 -9.38 48.21
N SER A 136 29.03 -9.34 49.44
CA SER A 136 28.01 -8.37 49.85
C SER A 136 28.63 -6.95 49.83
N PRO A 137 28.03 -5.96 49.14
CA PRO A 137 28.48 -4.58 49.27
C PRO A 137 28.03 -4.05 50.64
N THR A 138 28.99 -3.59 51.43
CA THR A 138 28.75 -2.67 52.55
C THR A 138 27.95 -1.47 52.06
N PRO A 139 26.95 -0.96 52.80
CA PRO A 139 26.16 0.18 52.36
C PRO A 139 27.06 1.41 52.29
N SER A 140 27.38 1.85 51.08
CA SER A 140 28.03 3.13 50.86
C SER A 140 27.03 4.24 51.17
N THR A 141 27.53 5.31 51.77
CA THR A 141 26.81 6.57 52.03
C THR A 141 26.53 7.38 50.75
N GLU A 142 26.44 6.73 49.58
CA GLU A 142 26.23 7.39 48.29
C GLU A 142 24.80 7.16 47.79
N GLU A 143 24.10 8.24 47.42
CA GLU A 143 22.69 8.27 46.99
C GLU A 143 22.46 7.66 45.58
N PHE A 144 23.43 6.92 45.04
CA PHE A 144 23.35 6.19 43.77
C PHE A 144 24.23 4.94 43.81
N ALA A 145 23.84 3.89 43.09
CA ALA A 145 24.69 2.73 42.84
C ALA A 145 25.57 2.96 41.61
N SER A 146 26.70 2.28 41.50
CA SER A 146 27.48 2.24 40.26
C SER A 146 27.33 0.86 39.62
N SER A 147 27.01 0.81 38.32
CA SER A 147 26.94 -0.42 37.55
C SER A 147 27.61 -0.24 36.19
N ASN A 148 28.14 -1.32 35.65
CA ASN A 148 28.67 -1.33 34.29
C ASN A 148 27.51 -1.51 33.31
N VAL A 149 27.30 -0.52 32.46
CA VAL A 149 26.28 -0.53 31.40
C VAL A 149 26.99 -0.47 30.06
N TRP A 150 26.50 -1.23 29.09
CA TRP A 150 27.12 -1.32 27.78
C TRP A 150 26.61 -0.20 26.87
N PHE A 151 27.51 0.70 26.46
CA PHE A 151 27.21 1.78 25.53
C PHE A 151 28.23 1.77 24.41
N ASP A 152 27.78 1.79 23.15
CA ASP A 152 28.65 1.98 22.00
C ASP A 152 29.81 0.96 21.95
N GLY A 153 29.47 -0.32 22.12
CA GLY A 153 30.43 -1.43 22.09
C GLY A 153 31.39 -1.51 23.30
N LYS A 154 31.25 -0.63 24.30
CA LYS A 154 32.14 -0.54 25.46
C LYS A 154 31.35 -0.58 26.77
N SER A 155 31.84 -1.34 27.74
CA SER A 155 31.35 -1.26 29.11
C SER A 155 31.75 0.09 29.73
N ARG A 156 30.77 0.84 30.24
CA ARG A 156 31.00 2.12 30.93
C ARG A 156 30.41 2.08 32.33
N ALA A 157 31.21 2.49 33.31
CA ALA A 157 30.73 2.69 34.67
C ALA A 157 29.68 3.80 34.66
N SER A 158 28.47 3.47 35.07
CA SER A 158 27.29 4.33 34.99
C SER A 158 26.68 4.50 36.38
N ARG A 159 26.21 5.71 36.67
CA ARG A 159 25.50 5.99 37.92
C ARG A 159 24.06 5.51 37.81
N VAL A 160 23.60 4.70 38.75
CA VAL A 160 22.24 4.17 38.83
C VAL A 160 21.54 4.82 40.01
N TYR A 161 20.58 5.68 39.72
CA TYR A 161 19.77 6.39 40.70
C TYR A 161 18.46 5.64 40.91
N PHE A 162 18.05 5.45 42.16
CA PHE A 162 16.75 4.88 42.52
C PHE A 162 15.89 6.00 43.13
N GLY A 163 14.95 6.53 42.36
CA GLY A 163 14.19 7.72 42.70
C GLY A 163 14.77 9.01 42.10
N ALA A 164 14.42 10.16 42.69
CA ALA A 164 14.86 11.47 42.21
C ALA A 164 16.36 11.66 42.52
N PRO A 165 17.20 11.98 41.53
CA PRO A 165 18.61 12.24 41.76
C PRO A 165 18.76 13.52 42.61
N PRO A 166 19.74 13.58 43.51
CA PRO A 166 20.01 14.78 44.32
C PRO A 166 20.48 15.97 43.48
N GLU A 167 21.02 15.69 42.29
CA GLU A 167 21.52 16.67 41.34
C GLU A 167 20.40 17.09 40.37
N LYS A 168 20.19 18.39 40.16
CA LYS A 168 19.27 18.89 39.10
C LYS A 168 19.75 18.58 37.69
N THR A 169 21.02 18.20 37.53
CA THR A 169 21.65 17.87 36.26
C THR A 169 22.43 16.57 36.43
N VAL A 170 22.06 15.56 35.66
CA VAL A 170 22.68 14.23 35.66
C VAL A 170 23.43 14.05 34.33
N PRO A 171 24.76 14.13 34.32
CA PRO A 171 25.53 13.79 33.13
C PRO A 171 25.48 12.29 32.90
N GLY A 172 25.35 11.87 31.64
CA GLY A 172 25.54 10.48 31.28
C GLY A 172 27.02 10.04 31.40
N PRO A 173 27.30 8.73 31.44
CA PRO A 173 26.33 7.65 31.39
C PRO A 173 25.66 7.40 32.75
N ALA A 174 24.32 7.35 32.74
CA ALA A 174 23.54 7.16 33.95
C ALA A 174 22.22 6.42 33.68
N VAL A 175 21.64 5.83 34.72
CA VAL A 175 20.35 5.16 34.71
C VAL A 175 19.51 5.73 35.84
N LEU A 176 18.31 6.21 35.53
CA LEU A 176 17.33 6.73 36.47
C LEU A 176 16.19 5.72 36.59
N CYS A 177 16.13 4.99 37.70
CA CYS A 177 15.06 4.07 38.02
C CYS A 177 13.97 4.80 38.81
N THR A 178 12.80 5.00 38.21
CA THR A 178 11.60 5.50 38.88
C THR A 178 10.66 4.35 39.23
N SER A 179 9.55 4.63 39.91
CA SER A 179 8.54 3.62 40.24
C SER A 179 7.82 3.04 39.00
N THR A 180 7.91 3.68 37.84
CA THR A 180 7.17 3.29 36.62
C THR A 180 8.04 3.18 35.37
N SER A 181 9.31 3.60 35.43
CA SER A 181 10.20 3.62 34.27
C SER A 181 11.67 3.47 34.67
N THR A 182 12.48 2.99 33.72
CA THR A 182 13.95 3.02 33.81
C THR A 182 14.46 3.84 32.64
N ILE A 183 15.02 5.02 32.92
CA ILE A 183 15.48 5.97 31.91
C ILE A 183 16.99 5.86 31.81
N VAL A 184 17.50 5.55 30.61
CA VAL A 184 18.94 5.44 30.35
C VAL A 184 19.43 6.73 29.71
N ILE A 185 20.44 7.36 30.30
CA ILE A 185 21.09 8.58 29.82
C ILE A 185 22.43 8.19 29.20
N ASP A 186 22.56 8.40 27.89
CA ASP A 186 23.76 8.08 27.13
C ASP A 186 24.99 8.90 27.58
N PRO A 187 26.22 8.40 27.39
CA PRO A 187 27.46 9.09 27.80
C PRO A 187 27.64 10.52 27.29
N TRP A 188 27.05 10.85 26.14
CA TRP A 188 27.13 12.17 25.51
C TRP A 188 25.91 13.04 25.80
N SER A 189 24.98 12.55 26.61
CA SER A 189 23.75 13.24 26.96
C SER A 189 23.83 13.81 28.37
N VAL A 190 23.08 14.86 28.61
CA VAL A 190 22.90 15.43 29.95
C VAL A 190 21.41 15.53 30.22
N ALA A 191 20.95 14.91 31.31
CA ALA A 191 19.58 15.05 31.75
C ALA A 191 19.47 16.19 32.77
N ARG A 192 18.41 16.98 32.68
CA ARG A 192 18.12 18.10 33.57
C ARG A 192 16.70 17.97 34.10
N ILE A 193 16.55 18.03 35.41
CA ILE A 193 15.23 18.09 36.05
C ILE A 193 14.81 19.55 36.06
N LEU A 194 13.72 19.84 35.35
CA LEU A 194 13.12 21.17 35.27
C LEU A 194 12.33 21.48 36.54
N GLU A 195 11.94 22.75 36.70
CA GLU A 195 11.27 23.23 37.93
C GLU A 195 9.90 22.59 38.17
N ASP A 196 9.24 22.10 37.12
CA ASP A 196 7.98 21.36 37.17
C ASP A 196 8.16 19.84 37.40
N GLY A 197 9.40 19.38 37.57
CA GLY A 197 9.75 17.97 37.76
C GLY A 197 9.87 17.17 36.47
N SER A 198 9.68 17.79 35.30
CA SER A 198 9.93 17.13 34.01
C SER A 198 11.44 16.93 33.78
N LEU A 199 11.78 15.89 33.00
CA LEU A 199 13.16 15.55 32.67
C LEU A 199 13.46 15.97 31.23
N LEU A 200 14.34 16.95 31.06
CA LEU A 200 14.88 17.37 29.77
C LEU A 200 16.20 16.63 29.50
N ILE A 201 16.26 15.82 28.43
CA ILE A 201 17.50 15.17 28.02
C ILE A 201 18.08 15.92 26.82
N GLU A 202 19.19 16.60 27.04
CA GLU A 202 19.96 17.26 26.00
C GLU A 202 20.97 16.27 25.43
N VAL A 203 20.67 15.72 24.25
CA VAL A 203 21.60 14.86 23.52
C VAL A 203 22.64 15.74 22.84
N ARG A 204 23.89 15.70 23.31
CA ARG A 204 24.97 16.42 22.62
C ARG A 204 25.49 15.56 21.49
N ALA A 205 25.93 16.22 20.41
CA ALA A 205 26.73 15.54 19.39
C ALA A 205 27.92 14.89 20.09
N LYS A 206 28.16 13.61 19.81
CA LYS A 206 29.33 12.86 20.27
C LYS A 206 30.54 13.74 19.97
N GLU A 207 31.24 14.24 20.99
CA GLU A 207 32.52 14.92 20.75
C GLU A 207 33.38 13.88 20.03
N GLN A 208 33.65 14.12 18.74
CA GLN A 208 34.66 13.39 18.02
C GLN A 208 35.96 13.68 18.76
N ASP A 209 36.45 12.72 19.52
CA ASP A 209 37.81 12.73 20.04
C ASP A 209 38.74 12.93 18.84
N SER A 210 39.16 14.18 18.63
CA SER A 210 39.89 14.64 17.45
C SER A 210 41.33 14.09 17.38
N ASN A 211 41.68 13.13 18.25
CA ASN A 211 42.98 12.45 18.25
C ASN A 211 42.92 10.92 18.35
N VAL A 212 41.73 10.31 18.28
CA VAL A 212 41.61 8.88 18.00
C VAL A 212 40.39 8.70 17.11
N ALA A 213 40.62 8.62 15.80
CA ALA A 213 39.62 8.05 14.90
C ALA A 213 39.32 6.63 15.43
N ASP A 214 38.18 6.45 16.10
CA ASP A 214 37.72 5.13 16.51
C ASP A 214 37.36 4.38 15.22
N PRO A 215 38.17 3.38 14.79
CA PRO A 215 37.94 2.71 13.51
C PRO A 215 36.52 2.12 13.45
N ALA A 216 35.98 1.70 14.61
CA ALA A 216 34.66 1.08 14.72
C ALA A 216 33.49 2.03 14.39
N ALA A 217 33.57 3.33 14.73
CA ALA A 217 32.51 4.29 14.43
C ALA A 217 32.46 4.69 12.94
N THR A 218 33.60 4.58 12.26
CA THR A 218 33.73 4.75 10.80
C THR A 218 33.41 3.46 10.04
N GLU A 219 33.56 2.29 10.67
CA GLU A 219 33.15 0.99 10.11
C GLU A 219 31.64 0.76 10.17
N LEU A 220 30.94 1.27 11.19
CA LEU A 220 29.48 1.15 11.39
C LEU A 220 28.64 1.77 10.26
N SER A 221 29.22 2.62 9.42
CA SER A 221 28.57 3.29 8.28
C SER A 221 29.34 3.09 6.98
N SER A 222 30.10 1.99 6.86
CA SER A 222 30.75 1.65 5.60
C SER A 222 29.69 1.27 4.54
N PRO A 223 29.79 1.78 3.30
CA PRO A 223 28.91 1.33 2.22
C PRO A 223 29.08 -0.16 1.92
N GLU A 224 30.24 -0.74 2.22
CA GLU A 224 30.62 -2.10 1.76
C GLU A 224 30.04 -3.22 2.62
N SER A 225 29.90 -3.03 3.93
CA SER A 225 29.35 -4.05 4.84
C SER A 225 28.06 -3.56 5.49
N PRO A 226 26.93 -4.29 5.36
CA PRO A 226 25.68 -3.88 5.99
C PRO A 226 25.79 -4.00 7.52
N ASP A 227 25.53 -2.90 8.23
CA ASP A 227 25.25 -2.96 9.66
C ASP A 227 23.80 -3.45 9.85
N PRO A 228 23.53 -4.46 10.71
CA PRO A 228 22.20 -5.03 10.87
C PRO A 228 21.17 -4.04 11.44
N VAL A 229 21.60 -3.08 12.26
CA VAL A 229 20.72 -2.05 12.81
C VAL A 229 20.36 -1.06 11.71
N LEU A 230 21.33 -0.57 10.96
CA LEU A 230 21.09 0.34 9.84
C LEU A 230 20.28 -0.34 8.73
N LEU A 231 20.49 -1.63 8.47
CA LEU A 231 19.69 -2.38 7.50
C LEU A 231 18.21 -2.34 7.86
N GLU A 232 17.89 -2.57 9.12
CA GLU A 232 16.51 -2.51 9.62
C GLU A 232 15.97 -1.08 9.61
N VAL A 233 16.78 -0.09 10.00
CA VAL A 233 16.40 1.34 9.97
C VAL A 233 16.08 1.79 8.55
N PHE A 234 16.96 1.54 7.58
CA PHE A 234 16.74 1.91 6.18
C PHE A 234 15.56 1.15 5.57
N SER A 235 15.41 -0.16 5.87
CA SER A 235 14.27 -0.96 5.43
C SER A 235 12.93 -0.34 5.88
N ASN A 236 12.82 0.02 7.16
CA ASN A 236 11.61 0.66 7.70
C ASN A 236 11.41 2.08 7.15
N GLN A 237 12.48 2.87 6.98
CA GLN A 237 12.37 4.20 6.38
C GLN A 237 11.87 4.14 4.93
N PHE A 238 12.44 3.27 4.11
CA PHE A 238 12.00 3.08 2.73
C PHE A 238 10.54 2.58 2.66
N ALA A 239 10.15 1.62 3.51
CA ALA A 239 8.78 1.14 3.59
C ALA A 239 7.81 2.28 3.97
N SER A 240 8.15 3.06 5.00
CA SER A 240 7.38 4.24 5.43
C SER A 240 7.21 5.27 4.31
N ILE A 241 8.23 5.50 3.48
CA ILE A 241 8.10 6.40 2.32
C ILE A 241 7.05 5.85 1.34
N ALA A 242 7.11 4.56 0.98
CA ALA A 242 6.15 3.95 0.08
C ALA A 242 4.72 3.96 0.65
N GLU A 243 4.55 3.73 1.95
CA GLU A 243 3.26 3.81 2.64
C GLU A 243 2.69 5.23 2.65
N GLN A 244 3.53 6.24 2.91
CA GLN A 244 3.11 7.65 2.86
C GLN A 244 2.72 8.09 1.45
N MET A 245 3.41 7.58 0.41
CA MET A 245 2.98 7.77 -0.98
C MET A 245 1.60 7.15 -1.22
N GLY A 246 1.36 5.94 -0.71
CA GLY A 246 0.07 5.25 -0.85
C GLY A 246 -1.08 6.00 -0.16
N GLU A 247 -0.87 6.46 1.07
CA GLU A 247 -1.88 7.25 1.79
C GLU A 247 -2.14 8.60 1.12
N MET A 248 -1.11 9.23 0.55
CA MET A 248 -1.24 10.44 -0.26
C MET A 248 -2.12 10.20 -1.49
N LEU A 249 -1.85 9.12 -2.23
CA LEU A 249 -2.64 8.72 -3.41
C LEU A 249 -4.10 8.47 -3.02
N ARG A 250 -4.33 7.68 -1.97
CA ARG A 250 -5.67 7.36 -1.47
C ARG A 250 -6.47 8.62 -1.12
N ARG A 251 -5.86 9.58 -0.43
CA ARG A 251 -6.56 10.82 0.00
C ARG A 251 -6.90 11.76 -1.15
N THR A 252 -6.10 11.76 -2.22
CA THR A 252 -6.21 12.75 -3.30
C THR A 252 -6.94 12.23 -4.54
N ALA A 253 -7.02 10.91 -4.69
CA ALA A 253 -7.76 10.24 -5.76
C ALA A 253 -9.28 10.46 -5.65
N ILE A 254 -9.96 10.43 -6.80
CA ILE A 254 -11.41 10.64 -6.88
C ILE A 254 -12.16 9.38 -7.30
N SER A 255 -11.51 8.50 -8.05
CA SER A 255 -12.13 7.26 -8.49
C SER A 255 -12.39 6.31 -7.33
N THR A 256 -13.51 5.61 -7.42
CA THR A 256 -13.90 4.57 -6.46
C THR A 256 -12.82 3.47 -6.36
N ASN A 257 -12.14 3.15 -7.47
CA ASN A 257 -11.12 2.12 -7.53
C ASN A 257 -9.87 2.44 -6.71
N VAL A 258 -9.29 3.62 -6.90
CA VAL A 258 -8.09 4.00 -6.17
C VAL A 258 -8.45 4.29 -4.72
N ARG A 259 -9.54 5.00 -4.49
CA ARG A 259 -9.85 5.57 -3.19
C ARG A 259 -10.49 4.58 -2.21
N GLU A 260 -11.52 3.87 -2.65
CA GLU A 260 -12.31 2.97 -1.80
C GLU A 260 -11.77 1.55 -1.86
N ARG A 261 -11.48 1.08 -3.08
CA ARG A 261 -11.01 -0.30 -3.32
C ARG A 261 -9.51 -0.49 -3.08
N LEU A 262 -8.73 0.59 -2.96
CA LEU A 262 -7.27 0.54 -2.80
C LEU A 262 -6.56 -0.20 -3.94
N ASP A 263 -7.08 -0.04 -5.16
CA ASP A 263 -6.53 -0.67 -6.36
C ASP A 263 -5.36 0.15 -6.94
N TYR A 264 -4.28 0.24 -6.15
CA TYR A 264 -3.06 0.95 -6.50
C TYR A 264 -1.84 0.33 -5.80
N SER A 265 -0.63 0.70 -6.19
CA SER A 265 0.60 0.37 -5.46
C SER A 265 1.63 1.47 -5.61
N CYS A 266 2.42 1.69 -4.56
CA CYS A 266 3.53 2.65 -4.52
C CYS A 266 4.83 1.91 -4.21
N ALA A 267 5.92 2.29 -4.89
CA ALA A 267 7.19 1.60 -4.77
C ALA A 267 8.39 2.54 -4.97
N LEU A 268 9.51 2.14 -4.38
CA LEU A 268 10.82 2.76 -4.56
C LEU A 268 11.73 1.84 -5.36
N PHE A 269 12.53 2.45 -6.22
CA PHE A 269 13.47 1.79 -7.10
C PHE A 269 14.84 2.41 -6.95
N ASP A 270 15.88 1.60 -7.05
CA ASP A 270 17.26 2.09 -7.08
C ASP A 270 17.58 2.79 -8.41
N GLN A 271 18.81 3.29 -8.54
CA GLN A 271 19.33 3.95 -9.74
C GLN A 271 19.22 3.10 -11.03
N ASP A 272 19.15 1.77 -10.91
CA ASP A 272 19.09 0.81 -12.01
C ASP A 272 17.63 0.38 -12.31
N GLY A 273 16.66 1.00 -11.64
CA GLY A 273 15.23 0.70 -11.79
C GLY A 273 14.83 -0.65 -11.19
N GLN A 274 15.59 -1.19 -10.24
CA GLN A 274 15.21 -2.42 -9.53
C GLN A 274 14.34 -2.09 -8.33
N LEU A 275 13.31 -2.89 -8.10
CA LEU A 275 12.41 -2.74 -6.96
C LEU A 275 13.19 -2.93 -5.65
N VAL A 276 13.11 -1.95 -4.75
CA VAL A 276 13.72 -1.98 -3.41
C VAL A 276 12.68 -2.31 -2.35
N VAL A 277 11.56 -1.59 -2.37
CA VAL A 277 10.45 -1.78 -1.45
C VAL A 277 9.15 -1.30 -2.09
N ASN A 278 8.03 -1.80 -1.60
CA ASN A 278 6.70 -1.39 -1.98
C ASN A 278 5.77 -1.33 -0.77
N ALA A 279 4.72 -0.51 -0.87
CA ALA A 279 3.58 -0.60 0.03
C ALA A 279 2.72 -1.83 -0.34
N PRO A 280 2.28 -2.64 0.65
CA PRO A 280 1.58 -3.90 0.40
C PRO A 280 0.12 -3.65 -0.02
N HIS A 281 -0.10 -3.56 -1.34
CA HIS A 281 -1.44 -3.43 -1.91
C HIS A 281 -1.72 -4.58 -2.88
N VAL A 282 -1.44 -4.45 -4.18
CA VAL A 282 -1.85 -5.42 -5.21
C VAL A 282 -0.64 -6.19 -5.77
N PRO A 283 -0.53 -7.52 -5.56
CA PRO A 283 0.67 -8.28 -5.92
C PRO A 283 1.07 -8.22 -7.39
N VAL A 284 0.12 -8.13 -8.33
CA VAL A 284 0.42 -8.07 -9.77
C VAL A 284 1.21 -6.81 -10.17
N HIS A 285 1.03 -5.70 -9.44
CA HIS A 285 1.80 -4.48 -9.69
C HIS A 285 3.29 -4.65 -9.37
N LEU A 286 3.60 -5.48 -8.37
CA LEU A 286 4.90 -5.47 -7.71
C LEU A 286 6.02 -6.05 -8.57
N GLY A 287 5.77 -7.15 -9.29
CA GLY A 287 6.76 -7.68 -10.22
C GLY A 287 6.85 -6.89 -11.52
N ALA A 288 5.78 -6.21 -11.93
CA ALA A 288 5.67 -5.57 -13.23
C ALA A 288 6.23 -4.14 -13.25
N MET A 289 6.13 -3.38 -12.15
CA MET A 289 6.55 -1.97 -12.12
C MET A 289 8.05 -1.77 -12.34
N GLY A 290 8.93 -2.71 -11.93
CA GLY A 290 10.37 -2.60 -12.19
C GLY A 290 10.70 -2.66 -13.69
N GLU A 291 9.98 -3.50 -14.45
CA GLU A 291 10.10 -3.51 -15.92
C GLU A 291 9.62 -2.19 -16.53
N THR A 292 8.52 -1.60 -16.02
CA THR A 292 8.05 -0.28 -16.47
C THR A 292 9.06 0.83 -16.21
N VAL A 293 9.65 0.89 -15.01
CA VAL A 293 10.65 1.93 -14.68
C VAL A 293 11.84 1.83 -15.64
N ARG A 294 12.37 0.64 -15.87
CA ARG A 294 13.47 0.43 -16.83
C ARG A 294 13.07 0.78 -18.26
N ALA A 295 11.86 0.44 -18.69
CA ALA A 295 11.37 0.82 -20.02
C ALA A 295 11.25 2.35 -20.19
N VAL A 296 10.83 3.06 -19.15
CA VAL A 296 10.82 4.54 -19.13
C VAL A 296 12.24 5.10 -19.18
N MET A 297 13.20 4.48 -18.48
CA MET A 297 14.63 4.84 -18.55
C MET A 297 15.20 4.67 -19.97
N GLU A 298 14.84 3.58 -20.65
CA GLU A 298 15.23 3.34 -22.05
C GLU A 298 14.62 4.37 -23.00
N ASP A 299 13.34 4.70 -22.82
CA ASP A 299 12.61 5.63 -23.67
C ASP A 299 13.09 7.08 -23.45
N HIS A 300 13.57 7.41 -22.25
CA HIS A 300 14.01 8.75 -21.84
C HIS A 300 15.40 8.71 -21.18
N PRO A 301 16.49 8.51 -21.97
CA PRO A 301 17.85 8.42 -21.42
C PRO A 301 18.38 9.74 -20.85
N LYS A 302 17.64 10.84 -21.01
CA LYS A 302 17.96 12.17 -20.50
C LYS A 302 16.77 12.70 -19.72
N MET A 303 16.82 12.57 -18.41
CA MET A 303 15.81 13.07 -17.48
C MET A 303 16.31 14.31 -16.74
N ARG A 304 15.39 15.12 -16.23
CA ARG A 304 15.70 16.31 -15.43
C ARG A 304 14.91 16.30 -14.12
N PRO A 305 15.41 17.00 -13.08
CA PRO A 305 14.61 17.30 -11.90
C PRO A 305 13.27 17.93 -12.31
N GLY A 306 12.16 17.43 -11.76
CA GLY A 306 10.81 17.92 -12.07
C GLY A 306 10.12 17.24 -13.25
N ASP A 307 10.77 16.29 -13.93
CA ASP A 307 10.10 15.43 -14.91
C ASP A 307 9.22 14.38 -14.20
N VAL A 308 8.05 14.10 -14.78
CA VAL A 308 7.14 13.03 -14.36
C VAL A 308 6.64 12.33 -15.60
N PHE A 309 6.73 11.00 -15.65
CA PHE A 309 6.35 10.18 -16.79
C PHE A 309 5.09 9.37 -16.48
N VAL A 310 4.30 9.07 -17.52
CA VAL A 310 3.08 8.26 -17.44
C VAL A 310 3.05 7.21 -18.54
N THR A 311 2.65 5.98 -18.21
CA THR A 311 2.45 4.90 -19.18
C THR A 311 1.49 3.83 -18.67
N ASN A 312 0.82 3.15 -19.60
CA ASN A 312 0.06 1.92 -19.35
C ASN A 312 0.39 0.82 -20.36
N ASP A 313 1.53 0.92 -21.07
CA ASP A 313 1.87 0.02 -22.18
C ASP A 313 2.22 -1.39 -21.66
N PRO A 314 1.39 -2.41 -21.93
CA PRO A 314 1.65 -3.75 -21.42
C PRO A 314 2.87 -4.41 -22.06
N TYR A 315 3.31 -3.95 -23.23
CA TYR A 315 4.53 -4.45 -23.87
C TYR A 315 5.79 -3.74 -23.36
N ARG A 316 5.65 -2.78 -22.44
CA ARG A 316 6.73 -2.07 -21.75
C ARG A 316 6.54 -2.12 -20.22
N GLY A 317 6.15 -3.29 -19.70
CA GLY A 317 6.03 -3.58 -18.26
C GLY A 317 4.69 -3.22 -17.61
N GLY A 318 3.75 -2.59 -18.34
CA GLY A 318 2.37 -2.43 -17.88
C GLY A 318 1.69 -3.79 -17.66
N SER A 319 0.70 -3.89 -16.78
CA SER A 319 -0.09 -5.12 -16.61
C SER A 319 -1.16 -5.23 -17.70
N HIS A 320 -1.98 -4.19 -17.82
CA HIS A 320 -3.01 -4.00 -18.84
C HIS A 320 -3.30 -2.49 -18.97
N LEU A 321 -4.10 -2.06 -19.94
CA LEU A 321 -4.32 -0.61 -20.18
C LEU A 321 -4.96 0.14 -18.99
N PRO A 322 -5.89 -0.44 -18.22
CA PRO A 322 -6.45 0.26 -17.06
C PRO A 322 -5.43 0.56 -15.94
N ASP A 323 -4.34 -0.20 -15.84
CA ASP A 323 -3.32 0.03 -14.80
C ASP A 323 -2.30 1.07 -15.30
N VAL A 324 -2.51 2.33 -14.91
CA VAL A 324 -1.67 3.45 -15.33
C VAL A 324 -0.56 3.68 -14.32
N THR A 325 0.69 3.67 -14.80
CA THR A 325 1.90 3.86 -13.99
C THR A 325 2.45 5.27 -14.16
N VAL A 326 2.74 5.94 -13.04
CA VAL A 326 3.41 7.24 -12.99
C VAL A 326 4.78 7.07 -12.36
N VAL A 327 5.84 7.49 -13.07
CA VAL A 327 7.25 7.33 -12.68
C VAL A 327 7.91 8.69 -12.55
N THR A 328 8.65 8.91 -11.46
CA THR A 328 9.35 10.17 -11.19
C THR A 328 10.79 9.90 -10.78
N PRO A 329 11.79 10.40 -11.52
CA PRO A 329 13.20 10.31 -11.15
C PRO A 329 13.52 11.17 -9.92
N VAL A 330 14.40 10.66 -9.07
CA VAL A 330 14.91 11.38 -7.88
C VAL A 330 16.37 11.74 -8.13
N PHE A 331 16.71 13.01 -7.94
CA PHE A 331 18.06 13.53 -8.10
C PHE A 331 18.64 13.91 -6.74
N ALA A 332 19.94 13.74 -6.56
CA ALA A 332 20.62 14.28 -5.39
C ALA A 332 20.79 15.81 -5.51
N SER A 333 20.74 16.50 -4.37
CA SER A 333 20.99 17.95 -4.31
C SER A 333 22.41 18.31 -4.75
N SER A 334 22.59 19.51 -5.31
CA SER A 334 23.92 20.09 -5.60
C SER A 334 24.74 20.40 -4.33
N THR A 335 24.11 20.37 -3.16
CA THR A 335 24.77 20.48 -1.85
C THR A 335 25.28 19.14 -1.33
N SER A 336 25.04 18.03 -2.05
CA SER A 336 25.59 16.71 -1.71
C SER A 336 27.10 16.70 -2.00
N PRO A 337 27.94 16.21 -1.07
CA PRO A 337 29.40 16.22 -1.22
C PRO A 337 29.92 15.32 -2.35
N ASP A 338 29.10 14.38 -2.83
CA ASP A 338 29.37 13.51 -3.96
C ASP A 338 28.14 13.52 -4.90
N THR A 339 28.19 14.20 -6.06
CA THR A 339 27.32 13.83 -7.19
C THR A 339 27.70 14.41 -8.54
N ASN A 340 27.57 13.54 -9.55
CA ASN A 340 27.22 13.91 -10.91
C ASN A 340 25.71 14.25 -10.93
N THR A 341 25.36 15.52 -11.11
CA THR A 341 23.96 16.02 -11.03
C THR A 341 23.08 15.61 -12.22
N ASP A 342 23.66 14.96 -13.23
CA ASP A 342 22.99 14.73 -14.52
C ASP A 342 22.27 13.38 -14.61
N GLN A 343 22.26 12.57 -13.54
CA GLN A 343 21.59 11.26 -13.50
C GLN A 343 20.72 11.09 -12.26
N PRO A 344 19.56 10.42 -12.38
CA PRO A 344 18.75 10.04 -11.22
C PRO A 344 19.55 9.10 -10.30
N VAL A 345 19.42 9.29 -8.98
CA VAL A 345 20.00 8.40 -7.96
C VAL A 345 19.04 7.29 -7.53
N ALA A 346 17.75 7.47 -7.79
CA ALA A 346 16.66 6.53 -7.49
C ALA A 346 15.42 6.93 -8.29
N PHE A 347 14.38 6.10 -8.24
CA PHE A 347 13.06 6.43 -8.79
C PHE A 347 11.96 6.13 -7.77
N VAL A 348 10.91 6.93 -7.84
CA VAL A 348 9.64 6.61 -7.17
C VAL A 348 8.59 6.37 -8.24
N ALA A 349 7.73 5.39 -8.03
CA ALA A 349 6.61 5.16 -8.92
C ALA A 349 5.38 4.69 -8.18
N ASN A 350 4.23 4.91 -8.81
CA ASN A 350 2.99 4.28 -8.42
C ASN A 350 2.22 3.80 -9.65
N ARG A 351 1.40 2.77 -9.44
CA ARG A 351 0.48 2.22 -10.44
C ARG A 351 -0.91 2.22 -9.84
N ALA A 352 -1.89 2.72 -10.57
CA ALA A 352 -3.27 2.81 -10.10
C ALA A 352 -4.23 2.33 -11.19
N HIS A 353 -5.30 1.64 -10.78
CA HIS A 353 -6.31 1.16 -11.71
C HIS A 353 -7.31 2.28 -12.05
N HIS A 354 -7.32 2.69 -13.31
CA HIS A 354 -8.30 3.61 -13.87
C HIS A 354 -9.49 2.82 -14.38
N ALA A 355 -10.65 2.98 -13.73
CA ALA A 355 -11.88 2.26 -14.09
C ALA A 355 -12.34 2.51 -15.54
N GLU A 356 -11.86 3.56 -16.17
CA GLU A 356 -12.22 3.94 -17.53
C GLU A 356 -11.00 4.56 -18.22
N ILE A 357 -10.42 3.88 -19.20
CA ILE A 357 -9.34 4.36 -20.08
C ILE A 357 -9.74 4.23 -21.56
N GLY A 358 -11.03 4.03 -21.83
CA GLY A 358 -11.60 3.73 -23.14
C GLY A 358 -11.97 2.26 -23.31
N GLY A 359 -12.02 1.82 -24.57
CA GLY A 359 -12.31 0.44 -24.95
C GLY A 359 -13.74 0.23 -25.42
N ILE A 360 -14.03 -0.97 -25.94
CA ILE A 360 -15.31 -1.28 -26.61
C ILE A 360 -16.52 -1.36 -25.67
N VAL A 361 -16.29 -1.49 -24.36
CA VAL A 361 -17.34 -1.48 -23.32
C VAL A 361 -16.96 -0.55 -22.16
N PRO A 362 -17.94 -0.03 -21.41
CA PRO A 362 -17.67 0.74 -20.19
C PRO A 362 -16.93 -0.08 -19.13
N GLY A 363 -16.08 0.57 -18.34
CA GLY A 363 -15.34 -0.07 -17.24
C GLY A 363 -13.98 -0.65 -17.67
N SER A 364 -13.59 -0.48 -18.94
CA SER A 364 -12.29 -0.87 -19.52
C SER A 364 -11.81 -2.31 -19.29
N MET A 365 -12.75 -3.22 -19.01
CA MET A 365 -12.52 -4.67 -18.93
C MET A 365 -13.40 -5.40 -19.96
N PRO A 366 -13.20 -5.21 -21.28
CA PRO A 366 -13.97 -5.92 -22.30
C PRO A 366 -13.75 -7.43 -22.23
N PRO A 367 -14.79 -8.25 -21.99
CA PRO A 367 -14.62 -9.69 -21.82
C PRO A 367 -14.26 -10.44 -23.11
N PHE A 368 -14.39 -9.78 -24.27
CA PHE A 368 -14.20 -10.38 -25.59
C PHE A 368 -13.24 -9.58 -26.49
N SER A 369 -12.41 -8.71 -25.92
CA SER A 369 -11.35 -8.06 -26.70
C SER A 369 -10.41 -9.10 -27.30
N ARG A 370 -9.96 -8.82 -28.51
CA ARG A 370 -9.01 -9.61 -29.32
C ARG A 370 -7.73 -8.84 -29.59
N THR A 371 -7.86 -7.51 -29.69
CA THR A 371 -6.72 -6.62 -29.91
C THR A 371 -6.59 -5.63 -28.76
N LEU A 372 -5.38 -5.14 -28.52
CA LEU A 372 -5.11 -4.15 -27.48
C LEU A 372 -5.92 -2.86 -27.71
N ALA A 373 -6.16 -2.47 -28.97
CA ALA A 373 -6.98 -1.30 -29.31
C ALA A 373 -8.39 -1.37 -28.71
N GLU A 374 -9.00 -2.56 -28.69
CA GLU A 374 -10.35 -2.76 -28.15
C GLU A 374 -10.43 -2.58 -26.62
N GLU A 375 -9.28 -2.55 -25.93
CA GLU A 375 -9.17 -2.40 -24.48
C GLU A 375 -9.08 -0.94 -24.03
N GLY A 376 -8.78 -0.01 -24.94
CA GLY A 376 -8.77 1.42 -24.67
C GLY A 376 -7.54 2.16 -25.17
N VAL A 377 -7.24 3.29 -24.53
CA VAL A 377 -6.19 4.21 -24.95
C VAL A 377 -4.82 3.77 -24.43
N LEU A 378 -3.88 3.58 -25.36
CA LEU A 378 -2.50 3.25 -25.06
C LEU A 378 -1.65 4.53 -24.86
N ILE A 379 -0.99 4.62 -23.71
CA ILE A 379 -0.07 5.70 -23.31
C ILE A 379 1.36 5.13 -23.25
N ARG A 380 2.17 5.46 -24.26
CA ARG A 380 3.58 5.04 -24.36
C ARG A 380 4.52 6.08 -23.76
N SER A 381 4.99 5.83 -22.52
CA SER A 381 6.02 6.62 -21.82
C SER A 381 5.98 8.13 -22.11
N ARG A 382 4.85 8.79 -21.84
CA ARG A 382 4.68 10.23 -22.11
C ARG A 382 5.12 11.05 -20.91
N HIS A 383 5.47 12.32 -21.14
CA HIS A 383 5.60 13.27 -20.05
C HIS A 383 4.20 13.63 -19.53
N LEU A 384 4.02 13.50 -18.22
CA LEU A 384 2.90 14.08 -17.48
C LEU A 384 3.27 15.48 -16.95
N VAL A 385 4.53 15.64 -16.53
CA VAL A 385 5.16 16.92 -16.21
C VAL A 385 6.53 16.94 -16.88
N ARG A 386 6.88 18.04 -17.53
CA ARG A 386 8.20 18.26 -18.14
C ARG A 386 8.83 19.50 -17.53
N ASP A 387 9.97 19.33 -16.85
CA ASP A 387 10.70 20.44 -16.21
C ASP A 387 9.79 21.28 -15.29
N GLY A 388 8.95 20.61 -14.50
CA GLY A 388 7.96 21.24 -13.62
C GLY A 388 6.71 21.81 -14.32
N VAL A 389 6.60 21.73 -15.65
CA VAL A 389 5.44 22.22 -16.42
C VAL A 389 4.50 21.07 -16.76
N SER A 390 3.20 21.23 -16.44
CA SER A 390 2.18 20.21 -16.71
C SER A 390 1.98 19.96 -18.21
N CYS A 391 1.88 18.69 -18.59
CA CYS A 391 1.54 18.23 -19.94
C CYS A 391 0.11 17.64 -20.03
N GLU A 392 -0.76 17.90 -19.05
CA GLU A 392 -2.12 17.33 -18.98
C GLU A 392 -2.96 17.61 -20.24
N ALA A 393 -2.80 18.78 -20.87
CA ALA A 393 -3.54 19.13 -22.09
C ALA A 393 -3.18 18.24 -23.30
N GLU A 394 -1.93 17.77 -23.39
CA GLU A 394 -1.52 16.81 -24.43
C GLU A 394 -2.11 15.43 -24.14
N LEU A 395 -2.13 15.04 -22.87
CA LEU A 395 -2.68 13.77 -22.43
C LEU A 395 -4.21 13.71 -22.61
N ALA A 396 -4.92 14.80 -22.33
CA ALA A 396 -6.35 14.93 -22.58
C ALA A 396 -6.69 14.69 -24.06
N LYS A 397 -5.88 15.22 -24.98
CA LYS A 397 -6.02 14.98 -26.42
C LYS A 397 -5.77 13.51 -26.77
N LEU A 398 -4.79 12.87 -26.14
CA LEU A 398 -4.54 11.44 -26.34
C LEU A 398 -5.71 10.57 -25.85
N LEU A 399 -6.24 10.85 -24.65
CA LEU A 399 -7.37 10.12 -24.07
C LEU A 399 -8.68 10.26 -24.86
N THR A 400 -8.81 11.33 -25.65
CA THR A 400 -9.94 11.56 -26.56
C THR A 400 -9.65 11.12 -28.00
N SER A 401 -8.46 10.55 -28.24
CA SER A 401 -8.05 10.09 -29.57
C SER A 401 -8.34 8.59 -29.77
N GLY A 402 -8.23 8.15 -31.02
CA GLY A 402 -8.40 6.75 -31.39
C GLY A 402 -9.87 6.33 -31.53
N PRO A 403 -10.11 5.06 -31.90
CA PRO A 403 -11.45 4.53 -32.15
C PRO A 403 -12.27 4.33 -30.87
N TYR A 404 -11.61 4.12 -29.72
CA TYR A 404 -12.25 3.81 -28.44
C TYR A 404 -11.73 4.72 -27.32
N PRO A 405 -12.06 6.03 -27.36
CA PRO A 405 -11.56 7.02 -26.41
C PRO A 405 -12.10 6.77 -25.00
N SER A 406 -11.43 7.36 -24.00
CA SER A 406 -11.93 7.36 -22.62
C SER A 406 -13.23 8.14 -22.50
N ARG A 407 -14.19 7.57 -21.74
CA ARG A 407 -15.47 8.20 -21.41
C ARG A 407 -15.36 9.17 -20.22
N SER A 408 -14.25 9.15 -19.48
CA SER A 408 -14.09 9.85 -18.21
C SER A 408 -12.74 10.58 -18.10
N VAL A 409 -12.38 11.33 -19.15
CA VAL A 409 -11.09 12.06 -19.26
C VAL A 409 -10.82 12.96 -18.04
N THR A 410 -11.83 13.66 -17.54
CA THR A 410 -11.69 14.50 -16.34
C THR A 410 -11.29 13.70 -15.11
N ASP A 411 -11.80 12.47 -14.98
CA ASP A 411 -11.45 11.60 -13.85
C ASP A 411 -10.07 10.97 -14.04
N ASN A 412 -9.71 10.59 -15.28
CA ASN A 412 -8.36 10.13 -15.60
C ASN A 412 -7.31 11.16 -15.22
N LEU A 413 -7.50 12.41 -15.63
CA LEU A 413 -6.54 13.48 -15.31
C LEU A 413 -6.50 13.74 -13.80
N ALA A 414 -7.64 13.74 -13.11
CA ALA A 414 -7.69 13.96 -11.67
C ALA A 414 -6.95 12.89 -10.87
N ASP A 415 -7.08 11.62 -11.26
CA ASP A 415 -6.34 10.51 -10.66
C ASP A 415 -4.85 10.58 -11.02
N LEU A 416 -4.47 10.99 -12.23
CA LEU A 416 -3.07 11.23 -12.59
C LEU A 416 -2.43 12.37 -11.78
N THR A 417 -3.18 13.43 -11.49
CA THR A 417 -2.73 14.48 -10.57
C THR A 417 -2.50 13.90 -9.17
N ALA A 418 -3.39 13.01 -8.68
CA ALA A 418 -3.23 12.32 -7.39
C ALA A 418 -1.99 11.40 -7.38
N GLN A 419 -1.77 10.65 -8.46
CA GLN A 419 -0.56 9.83 -8.65
C GLN A 419 0.71 10.70 -8.67
N THR A 420 0.67 11.89 -9.28
CA THR A 420 1.78 12.84 -9.26
C THR A 420 2.05 13.36 -7.85
N ALA A 421 1.02 13.71 -7.09
CA ALA A 421 1.13 14.15 -5.69
C ALA A 421 1.76 13.08 -4.78
N ALA A 422 1.37 11.82 -4.99
CA ALA A 422 1.97 10.68 -4.30
C ALA A 422 3.46 10.57 -4.60
N ASN A 423 3.86 10.62 -5.87
CA ASN A 423 5.27 10.60 -6.24
C ASN A 423 6.04 11.81 -5.68
N THR A 424 5.50 13.02 -5.74
CA THR A 424 6.12 14.22 -5.15
C THR A 424 6.41 14.03 -3.65
N THR A 425 5.52 13.35 -2.93
CA THR A 425 5.74 12.99 -1.52
C THR A 425 6.93 12.04 -1.38
N GLY A 426 7.00 11.00 -2.23
CA GLY A 426 8.12 10.06 -2.27
C GLY A 426 9.45 10.73 -2.60
N VAL A 427 9.48 11.60 -3.61
CA VAL A 427 10.67 12.39 -4.00
C VAL A 427 11.16 13.21 -2.82
N ARG A 428 10.26 13.96 -2.16
CA ARG A 428 10.61 14.81 -1.01
C ARG A 428 11.24 13.99 0.12
N LEU A 429 10.55 12.95 0.58
CA LEU A 429 11.01 12.15 1.72
C LEU A 429 12.32 11.42 1.41
N LEU A 430 12.47 10.89 0.19
CA LEU A 430 13.72 10.24 -0.21
C LEU A 430 14.86 11.26 -0.35
N SER A 431 14.58 12.46 -0.85
CA SER A 431 15.56 13.55 -0.92
C SER A 431 16.01 13.99 0.48
N ASP A 432 15.08 14.11 1.43
CA ASP A 432 15.38 14.41 2.84
C ASP A 432 16.31 13.34 3.44
N LEU A 433 16.03 12.06 3.17
CA LEU A 433 16.88 10.94 3.58
C LEU A 433 18.27 11.01 2.95
N ILE A 434 18.37 11.24 1.64
CA ILE A 434 19.64 11.42 0.92
C ILE A 434 20.45 12.59 1.50
N ASN A 435 19.80 13.71 1.80
CA ASN A 435 20.48 14.87 2.37
C ASN A 435 21.02 14.61 3.78
N SER A 436 20.35 13.76 4.57
CA SER A 436 20.79 13.41 5.93
C SER A 436 21.88 12.33 5.97
N SER A 437 21.93 11.44 4.99
CA SER A 437 22.73 10.20 5.03
C SER A 437 23.71 10.02 3.86
N SER A 438 23.73 10.94 2.89
CA SER A 438 24.38 10.84 1.56
C SER A 438 23.71 9.87 0.57
N SER A 439 23.82 10.17 -0.73
CA SER A 439 23.30 9.33 -1.81
C SER A 439 24.00 7.97 -1.88
N THR A 440 25.32 7.94 -1.67
CA THR A 440 26.14 6.72 -1.65
C THR A 440 25.65 5.73 -0.60
N LEU A 441 25.40 6.20 0.63
CA LEU A 441 24.94 5.33 1.71
C LEU A 441 23.53 4.82 1.45
N VAL A 442 22.60 5.70 1.04
CA VAL A 442 21.22 5.34 0.70
C VAL A 442 21.19 4.25 -0.38
N ASN A 443 21.92 4.45 -1.48
CA ASN A 443 21.97 3.47 -2.57
C ASN A 443 22.64 2.16 -2.14
N SER A 444 23.62 2.20 -1.24
CA SER A 444 24.20 0.97 -0.71
C SER A 444 23.19 0.18 0.12
N TYR A 445 22.43 0.85 0.98
CA TYR A 445 21.39 0.17 1.78
C TYR A 445 20.22 -0.35 0.94
N MET A 446 19.86 0.31 -0.17
CA MET A 446 18.93 -0.26 -1.15
C MET A 446 19.43 -1.62 -1.68
N ARG A 447 20.71 -1.71 -2.07
CA ARG A 447 21.34 -2.96 -2.53
C ARG A 447 21.49 -4.01 -1.43
N HIS A 448 21.81 -3.60 -0.20
CA HIS A 448 21.92 -4.51 0.94
C HIS A 448 20.58 -5.15 1.28
N ILE A 449 19.48 -4.40 1.18
CA ILE A 449 18.11 -4.93 1.38
C ILE A 449 17.76 -5.97 0.30
N GLN A 450 18.08 -5.71 -0.96
CA GLN A 450 17.90 -6.69 -2.04
C GLN A 450 18.79 -7.93 -1.82
N SER A 451 20.05 -7.74 -1.44
CA SER A 451 20.98 -8.84 -1.17
C SER A 451 20.52 -9.73 0.00
N ALA A 452 19.97 -9.12 1.05
CA ALA A 452 19.39 -9.85 2.17
C ALA A 452 18.15 -10.68 1.76
N SER A 453 17.37 -10.22 0.79
CA SER A 453 16.27 -11.00 0.22
C SER A 453 16.78 -12.17 -0.63
N SER A 454 17.82 -11.96 -1.45
CA SER A 454 18.46 -13.03 -2.23
C SER A 454 19.00 -14.13 -1.33
N LEU A 455 19.74 -13.78 -0.27
CA LEU A 455 20.30 -14.75 0.66
C LEU A 455 19.22 -15.64 1.31
N ARG A 456 18.08 -15.04 1.67
CA ARG A 456 16.95 -15.80 2.24
C ARG A 456 16.31 -16.72 1.20
N MET A 457 16.19 -16.28 -0.05
CA MET A 457 15.68 -17.12 -1.13
C MET A 457 16.61 -18.29 -1.47
N ARG A 458 17.92 -18.02 -1.58
CA ARG A 458 18.96 -19.04 -1.76
C ARG A 458 18.88 -20.12 -0.69
N LYS A 459 18.75 -19.70 0.57
CA LYS A 459 18.54 -20.63 1.69
C LYS A 459 17.25 -21.46 1.53
N ALA A 460 16.14 -20.84 1.13
CA ALA A 460 14.88 -21.57 0.95
C ALA A 460 14.97 -22.63 -0.17
N PHE A 461 15.68 -22.36 -1.26
CA PHE A 461 15.96 -23.37 -2.28
C PHE A 461 16.90 -24.46 -1.79
N TYR A 462 17.94 -24.11 -1.02
CA TYR A 462 18.85 -25.08 -0.43
C TYR A 462 18.15 -26.06 0.53
N ASP A 463 17.15 -25.58 1.27
CA ASP A 463 16.36 -26.40 2.19
C ASP A 463 15.30 -27.26 1.45
N LEU A 464 14.98 -26.94 0.20
CA LEU A 464 14.10 -27.73 -0.68
C LEU A 464 14.92 -28.86 -1.33
N ALA A 465 14.32 -30.04 -1.49
CA ALA A 465 15.01 -31.15 -2.13
C ALA A 465 15.33 -30.81 -3.60
N ASP A 466 16.57 -31.03 -4.01
CA ASP A 466 16.96 -30.95 -5.43
C ASP A 466 16.06 -31.85 -6.29
N GLY A 467 15.65 -31.33 -7.44
CA GLY A 467 14.81 -32.07 -8.37
C GLY A 467 13.87 -31.21 -9.21
N ASP A 468 13.02 -31.92 -9.95
CA ASP A 468 12.04 -31.35 -10.87
C ASP A 468 10.64 -31.40 -10.27
N TYR A 469 10.00 -30.24 -10.19
CA TYR A 469 8.63 -30.06 -9.72
C TYR A 469 7.78 -29.54 -10.87
N SER A 470 6.72 -30.25 -11.25
CA SER A 470 5.89 -29.88 -12.40
C SER A 470 4.42 -29.89 -12.05
N PHE A 471 3.68 -28.94 -12.61
CA PHE A 471 2.23 -28.92 -12.54
C PHE A 471 1.65 -28.29 -13.80
N ARG A 472 0.41 -28.67 -14.10
CA ARG A 472 -0.34 -28.13 -15.23
C ARG A 472 -1.78 -27.89 -14.83
N ASP A 473 -2.36 -26.86 -15.41
CA ASP A 473 -3.78 -26.54 -15.30
C ASP A 473 -4.23 -25.84 -16.60
N GLN A 474 -5.49 -25.47 -16.72
CA GLN A 474 -6.06 -24.89 -17.94
C GLN A 474 -7.10 -23.81 -17.67
N MET A 475 -7.20 -22.85 -18.58
CA MET A 475 -8.32 -21.93 -18.64
C MET A 475 -9.62 -22.68 -18.99
N ASP A 476 -10.78 -22.05 -18.77
CA ASP A 476 -12.09 -22.70 -19.00
C ASP A 476 -12.32 -23.08 -20.47
N ASP A 477 -11.63 -22.44 -21.40
CA ASP A 477 -11.66 -22.75 -22.84
C ASP A 477 -10.63 -23.81 -23.27
N GLY A 478 -9.87 -24.37 -22.32
CA GLY A 478 -8.90 -25.44 -22.54
C GLY A 478 -7.47 -24.99 -22.83
N HIS A 479 -7.16 -23.69 -22.88
CA HIS A 479 -5.77 -23.24 -23.03
C HIS A 479 -4.94 -23.64 -21.80
N ARG A 480 -3.92 -24.47 -22.02
CA ARG A 480 -3.06 -25.04 -20.97
C ARG A 480 -2.03 -24.03 -20.50
N ILE A 481 -1.79 -24.02 -19.18
CA ILE A 481 -0.63 -23.40 -18.52
C ILE A 481 0.14 -24.51 -17.81
N GLU A 482 1.45 -24.54 -18.03
CA GLU A 482 2.33 -25.58 -17.51
C GLU A 482 3.60 -24.95 -16.98
N VAL A 483 4.09 -25.45 -15.84
CA VAL A 483 5.34 -25.00 -15.26
C VAL A 483 6.17 -26.20 -14.80
N LYS A 484 7.48 -26.08 -15.03
CA LYS A 484 8.52 -26.94 -14.46
C LYS A 484 9.48 -26.09 -13.64
N ILE A 485 9.63 -26.40 -12.37
CA ILE A 485 10.58 -25.77 -11.44
C ILE A 485 11.70 -26.78 -11.20
N SER A 486 12.91 -26.47 -11.65
CA SER A 486 14.10 -27.32 -11.48
C SER A 486 14.98 -26.68 -10.41
N VAL A 487 15.15 -27.35 -9.26
CA VAL A 487 15.93 -26.84 -8.12
C VAL A 487 17.26 -27.58 -8.05
N GLN A 488 18.35 -26.83 -7.93
CA GLN A 488 19.69 -27.36 -7.78
C GLN A 488 20.50 -26.49 -6.81
N GLY A 489 20.79 -27.03 -5.63
CA GLY A 489 21.49 -26.30 -4.59
C GLY A 489 20.67 -25.09 -4.12
N ASP A 490 21.22 -23.89 -4.26
CA ASP A 490 20.58 -22.65 -3.81
C ASP A 490 19.91 -21.85 -4.94
N GLN A 491 19.68 -22.47 -6.10
CA GLN A 491 19.12 -21.84 -7.30
C GLN A 491 17.96 -22.63 -7.89
N ALA A 492 17.10 -21.93 -8.65
CA ALA A 492 15.99 -22.55 -9.36
C ALA A 492 15.82 -22.03 -10.79
N VAL A 493 15.42 -22.92 -11.69
CA VAL A 493 14.94 -22.58 -13.03
C VAL A 493 13.43 -22.79 -13.08
N ILE A 494 12.67 -21.74 -13.41
CA ILE A 494 11.22 -21.80 -13.58
C ILE A 494 10.91 -21.69 -15.07
N ASP A 495 10.52 -22.80 -15.68
CA ASP A 495 10.29 -22.91 -17.12
C ASP A 495 8.80 -23.14 -17.42
N PHE A 496 8.25 -22.25 -18.25
CA PHE A 496 6.86 -22.29 -18.72
C PHE A 496 6.69 -22.97 -20.08
N ALA A 497 7.72 -23.64 -20.59
CA ALA A 497 7.62 -24.49 -21.78
C ALA A 497 6.47 -25.51 -21.66
N GLY A 498 5.70 -25.65 -22.73
CA GLY A 498 4.48 -26.48 -22.74
C GLY A 498 3.18 -25.70 -22.53
N THR A 499 3.25 -24.44 -22.09
CA THR A 499 2.12 -23.51 -22.07
C THR A 499 1.64 -23.19 -23.49
N ALA A 500 0.34 -22.92 -23.65
CA ALA A 500 -0.30 -22.69 -24.94
C ALA A 500 0.26 -21.49 -25.72
N ASP A 501 0.03 -21.50 -27.04
CA ASP A 501 0.31 -20.38 -27.94
C ASP A 501 -0.54 -19.14 -27.59
N VAL A 502 -0.29 -18.02 -28.27
CA VAL A 502 -1.04 -16.76 -28.09
C VAL A 502 -2.55 -17.02 -28.21
N HIS A 503 -3.28 -16.61 -27.19
CA HIS A 503 -4.72 -16.76 -27.13
C HIS A 503 -5.42 -15.73 -28.06
N PRO A 504 -6.48 -16.12 -28.78
CA PRO A 504 -7.13 -15.27 -29.79
C PRO A 504 -7.99 -14.13 -29.23
N GLY A 505 -8.31 -14.18 -27.93
CA GLY A 505 -8.96 -13.13 -27.15
C GLY A 505 -8.01 -12.52 -26.10
N ASN A 506 -8.54 -12.13 -24.95
CA ASN A 506 -7.83 -11.28 -23.99
C ASN A 506 -7.10 -11.99 -22.83
N LEU A 507 -7.08 -13.32 -22.79
CA LEU A 507 -6.43 -14.09 -21.72
C LEU A 507 -4.89 -14.10 -21.82
N ASN A 508 -4.29 -13.32 -22.72
CA ASN A 508 -2.83 -13.24 -22.82
C ASN A 508 -2.23 -12.46 -21.66
N ALA A 509 -1.27 -13.05 -20.94
CA ALA A 509 -0.47 -12.36 -19.94
C ALA A 509 0.91 -12.04 -20.54
N ASN A 510 1.50 -10.89 -20.21
CA ASN A 510 2.89 -10.63 -20.60
C ASN A 510 3.90 -11.24 -19.62
N ARG A 511 5.18 -11.11 -20.00
CA ARG A 511 6.32 -11.42 -19.14
C ARG A 511 6.21 -10.76 -17.78
N ALA A 512 5.86 -9.48 -17.70
CA ALA A 512 5.77 -8.73 -16.45
C ALA A 512 4.75 -9.34 -15.46
N ILE A 513 3.56 -9.71 -15.93
CA ILE A 513 2.52 -10.40 -15.13
C ILE A 513 3.03 -11.77 -14.66
N THR A 514 3.66 -12.54 -15.55
CA THR A 514 4.18 -13.87 -15.23
C THR A 514 5.30 -13.79 -14.18
N THR A 515 6.23 -12.85 -14.34
CA THR A 515 7.28 -12.55 -13.36
C THR A 515 6.69 -12.12 -12.02
N ALA A 516 5.62 -11.32 -12.00
CA ALA A 516 4.93 -10.93 -10.77
C ALA A 516 4.28 -12.12 -10.05
N ALA A 517 3.67 -13.05 -10.78
CA ALA A 517 3.10 -14.28 -10.21
C ALA A 517 4.19 -15.20 -9.62
N VAL A 518 5.35 -15.28 -10.28
CA VAL A 518 6.53 -15.98 -9.76
C VAL A 518 7.02 -15.32 -8.48
N LEU A 519 7.24 -14.00 -8.47
CA LEU A 519 7.69 -13.24 -7.31
C LEU A 519 6.74 -13.40 -6.11
N TYR A 520 5.43 -13.30 -6.35
CA TYR A 520 4.40 -13.53 -5.33
C TYR A 520 4.48 -14.96 -4.76
N THR A 521 4.58 -15.97 -5.62
CA THR A 521 4.63 -17.37 -5.19
C THR A 521 5.87 -17.65 -4.35
N LEU A 522 7.02 -17.15 -4.79
CA LEU A 522 8.27 -17.27 -4.08
C LEU A 522 8.23 -16.55 -2.73
N ARG A 523 7.54 -15.41 -2.62
CA ARG A 523 7.31 -14.74 -1.33
C ARG A 523 6.49 -15.57 -0.36
N CYS A 524 5.47 -16.28 -0.85
CA CYS A 524 4.68 -17.20 -0.05
C CYS A 524 5.50 -18.44 0.37
N PHE A 525 6.32 -18.96 -0.54
CA PHE A 525 7.23 -20.09 -0.29
C PHE A 525 8.25 -19.79 0.81
N LEU A 526 8.80 -18.57 0.86
CA LEU A 526 9.82 -18.16 1.84
C LEU A 526 9.40 -18.28 3.31
N GLN A 527 8.11 -18.19 3.63
CA GLN A 527 7.55 -18.20 4.99
C GLN A 527 8.28 -17.32 6.04
N THR A 528 8.95 -16.26 5.60
CA THR A 528 9.69 -15.32 6.46
C THR A 528 9.33 -13.88 6.10
N THR A 529 9.48 -12.95 7.04
CA THR A 529 9.24 -11.52 6.78
C THR A 529 10.39 -10.96 5.97
N VAL A 530 10.15 -10.74 4.68
CA VAL A 530 11.10 -10.15 3.74
C VAL A 530 10.37 -9.08 2.93
N PRO A 531 10.96 -7.88 2.74
CA PRO A 531 10.44 -6.91 1.79
C PRO A 531 10.33 -7.54 0.40
N LEU A 532 9.21 -7.33 -0.29
CA LEU A 532 9.08 -7.83 -1.65
C LEU A 532 9.90 -6.95 -2.58
N ASN A 533 11.00 -7.49 -3.11
CA ASN A 533 11.97 -6.74 -3.90
C ASN A 533 12.65 -7.61 -4.95
N ALA A 534 13.44 -6.98 -5.82
CA ALA A 534 14.12 -7.66 -6.92
C ALA A 534 15.09 -8.78 -6.46
N GLY A 535 15.61 -8.68 -5.23
CA GLY A 535 16.53 -9.68 -4.67
C GLY A 535 15.92 -11.07 -4.52
N VAL A 536 14.59 -11.17 -4.35
CA VAL A 536 13.87 -12.45 -4.29
C VAL A 536 14.02 -13.25 -5.60
N LEU A 537 14.21 -12.57 -6.74
CA LEU A 537 14.33 -13.19 -8.05
C LEU A 537 15.79 -13.43 -8.48
N GLU A 538 16.78 -12.91 -7.76
CA GLU A 538 18.20 -13.03 -8.14
C GLU A 538 18.68 -14.49 -8.31
N PRO A 539 18.32 -15.46 -7.44
CA PRO A 539 18.72 -16.86 -7.64
C PRO A 539 17.81 -17.64 -8.61
N VAL A 540 16.95 -16.97 -9.37
CA VAL A 540 15.91 -17.60 -10.20
C VAL A 540 16.06 -17.25 -11.68
N ASP A 541 16.19 -18.28 -12.52
CA ASP A 541 16.10 -18.14 -13.98
C ASP A 541 14.66 -18.38 -14.44
N ILE A 542 13.97 -17.34 -14.93
CA ILE A 542 12.59 -17.42 -15.39
C ILE A 542 12.54 -17.50 -16.92
N ARG A 543 12.11 -18.66 -17.43
CA ARG A 543 12.00 -18.95 -18.87
C ARG A 543 10.56 -18.91 -19.32
N ILE A 544 10.24 -17.91 -20.14
CA ILE A 544 8.89 -17.69 -20.67
C ILE A 544 8.97 -17.63 -22.20
N PRO A 545 8.64 -18.72 -22.90
CA PRO A 545 8.56 -18.74 -24.37
C PRO A 545 7.51 -17.76 -24.91
N SER A 546 7.64 -17.36 -26.18
CA SER A 546 6.58 -16.61 -26.87
C SER A 546 5.31 -17.46 -26.92
N GLY A 547 4.16 -16.88 -26.58
CA GLY A 547 2.89 -17.60 -26.45
C GLY A 547 1.91 -16.87 -25.54
N LEU A 548 1.01 -17.63 -24.87
CA LEU A 548 -0.01 -17.08 -23.96
C LEU A 548 0.55 -16.18 -22.85
N LEU A 549 1.73 -16.51 -22.30
CA LEU A 549 2.36 -15.82 -21.18
C LEU A 549 3.42 -14.78 -21.58
N ASN A 550 3.65 -14.62 -22.89
CA ASN A 550 4.53 -13.62 -23.44
C ASN A 550 4.18 -13.39 -24.92
N PRO A 551 2.99 -12.82 -25.21
CA PRO A 551 2.58 -12.55 -26.57
C PRO A 551 3.54 -11.53 -27.21
N PRO A 552 3.89 -11.68 -28.50
CA PRO A 552 4.68 -10.67 -29.20
C PRO A 552 3.82 -9.44 -29.50
N PRO A 553 4.39 -8.22 -29.42
CA PRO A 553 3.68 -7.00 -29.83
C PRO A 553 3.47 -6.94 -31.34
N GLY A 554 2.35 -6.32 -31.77
CA GLY A 554 2.17 -5.84 -33.13
C GLY A 554 2.81 -4.47 -33.36
N LEU A 555 2.73 -3.91 -34.58
CA LEU A 555 3.24 -2.55 -34.85
C LEU A 555 2.28 -1.48 -34.30
N THR A 556 0.98 -1.78 -34.30
CA THR A 556 -0.07 -0.92 -33.76
C THR A 556 -0.88 -1.64 -32.66
N PRO A 557 -1.64 -0.90 -31.83
CA PRO A 557 -2.55 -1.52 -30.87
C PRO A 557 -3.58 -2.47 -31.50
N GLU A 558 -4.01 -2.20 -32.74
CA GLU A 558 -4.96 -3.04 -33.49
C GLU A 558 -4.34 -4.37 -33.96
N GLU A 559 -3.00 -4.42 -34.05
CA GLU A 559 -2.25 -5.63 -34.42
C GLU A 559 -1.70 -6.38 -33.19
N SER A 560 -1.77 -5.76 -32.02
CA SER A 560 -1.23 -6.32 -30.78
C SER A 560 -2.29 -7.17 -30.06
N PRO A 561 -1.96 -8.39 -29.57
CA PRO A 561 -2.88 -9.19 -28.78
C PRO A 561 -3.46 -8.45 -27.57
N ALA A 562 -4.75 -8.67 -27.32
CA ALA A 562 -5.48 -8.23 -26.11
C ALA A 562 -4.95 -8.92 -24.85
N MET A 563 -4.97 -8.23 -23.70
CA MET A 563 -4.28 -8.65 -22.48
C MET A 563 -5.06 -8.42 -21.17
N VAL A 564 -6.23 -7.78 -21.22
CA VAL A 564 -6.95 -7.40 -19.99
C VAL A 564 -7.29 -8.61 -19.12
N GLY A 565 -7.67 -9.74 -19.72
CA GLY A 565 -7.92 -11.00 -19.02
C GLY A 565 -6.66 -11.70 -18.53
N GLY A 566 -5.51 -11.46 -19.17
CA GLY A 566 -4.23 -11.96 -18.71
C GLY A 566 -3.87 -11.48 -17.30
N ASN A 567 -4.11 -10.20 -17.02
CA ASN A 567 -3.82 -9.58 -15.73
C ASN A 567 -4.67 -10.15 -14.60
N VAL A 568 -5.95 -10.44 -14.84
CA VAL A 568 -6.92 -10.73 -13.78
C VAL A 568 -7.38 -12.19 -13.72
N GLU A 569 -7.25 -12.95 -14.81
CA GLU A 569 -7.63 -14.37 -14.87
C GLU A 569 -6.43 -15.28 -15.07
N THR A 570 -5.62 -15.05 -16.10
CA THR A 570 -4.46 -15.91 -16.40
C THR A 570 -3.42 -15.83 -15.30
N SER A 571 -3.21 -14.65 -14.71
CA SER A 571 -2.31 -14.48 -13.57
C SER A 571 -2.67 -15.35 -12.37
N GLN A 572 -3.96 -15.54 -12.08
CA GLN A 572 -4.44 -16.45 -11.04
C GLN A 572 -4.04 -17.89 -11.37
N ARG A 573 -4.18 -18.28 -12.64
CA ARG A 573 -3.83 -19.62 -13.10
C ARG A 573 -2.33 -19.89 -13.08
N ILE A 574 -1.49 -18.88 -13.34
CA ILE A 574 -0.03 -18.98 -13.18
C ILE A 574 0.32 -19.29 -11.71
N VAL A 575 -0.31 -18.60 -10.76
CA VAL A 575 -0.12 -18.88 -9.33
C VAL A 575 -0.60 -20.28 -8.97
N ASP A 576 -1.78 -20.69 -9.46
CA ASP A 576 -2.32 -22.04 -9.23
C ASP A 576 -1.32 -23.12 -9.69
N VAL A 577 -0.68 -22.99 -10.86
CA VAL A 577 0.30 -24.01 -11.31
C VAL A 577 1.61 -23.96 -10.52
N LEU A 578 2.09 -22.77 -10.13
CA LEU A 578 3.29 -22.64 -9.31
C LEU A 578 3.08 -23.23 -7.90
N PHE A 579 1.94 -22.94 -7.28
CA PHE A 579 1.56 -23.50 -5.98
C PHE A 579 1.36 -25.00 -6.06
N GLY A 580 0.73 -25.51 -7.12
CA GLY A 580 0.55 -26.94 -7.35
C GLY A 580 1.89 -27.68 -7.53
N ALA A 581 2.85 -27.09 -8.24
CA ALA A 581 4.18 -27.68 -8.45
C ALA A 581 4.96 -27.79 -7.14
N LEU A 582 4.97 -26.71 -6.34
CA LEU A 582 5.62 -26.65 -5.02
C LEU A 582 4.78 -27.28 -3.90
N ARG A 583 3.55 -27.71 -4.20
CA ARG A 583 2.57 -28.31 -3.27
C ARG A 583 2.27 -27.42 -2.04
N LEU A 584 2.20 -26.11 -2.23
CA LEU A 584 2.03 -25.14 -1.14
C LEU A 584 0.59 -25.07 -0.63
N ALA A 585 -0.38 -25.06 -1.54
CA ALA A 585 -1.81 -25.05 -1.23
C ALA A 585 -2.61 -25.67 -2.38
N ALA A 586 -3.84 -26.10 -2.09
CA ALA A 586 -4.84 -26.36 -3.12
C ALA A 586 -5.21 -25.07 -3.87
N ALA A 587 -5.90 -25.19 -5.01
CA ALA A 587 -6.30 -24.02 -5.78
C ALA A 587 -7.28 -23.16 -4.97
N SER A 588 -7.06 -21.84 -4.96
CA SER A 588 -8.09 -20.89 -4.55
C SER A 588 -9.16 -20.76 -5.63
N GLN A 589 -10.07 -19.79 -5.50
CA GLN A 589 -11.12 -19.54 -6.49
C GLN A 589 -10.63 -19.38 -7.95
N GLY A 590 -9.34 -19.12 -8.19
CA GLY A 590 -8.72 -19.17 -9.52
C GLY A 590 -9.26 -18.16 -10.54
N THR A 591 -9.85 -17.07 -10.06
CA THR A 591 -10.49 -15.99 -10.83
C THR A 591 -10.65 -14.75 -9.95
N MET A 592 -10.69 -13.55 -10.55
CA MET A 592 -11.01 -12.31 -9.84
C MET A 592 -12.49 -11.91 -9.96
N ASN A 593 -13.29 -12.65 -10.73
CA ASN A 593 -14.71 -12.37 -10.95
C ASN A 593 -14.97 -10.92 -11.38
N ASN A 594 -14.34 -10.49 -12.48
CA ASN A 594 -14.34 -9.10 -12.92
C ASN A 594 -15.71 -8.69 -13.42
N LEU A 595 -16.45 -7.94 -12.60
CA LEU A 595 -17.74 -7.37 -12.94
C LEU A 595 -17.53 -5.92 -13.39
N THR A 596 -18.00 -5.60 -14.57
CA THR A 596 -18.14 -4.22 -15.03
C THR A 596 -19.55 -3.90 -15.42
N PHE A 597 -19.95 -2.65 -15.19
CA PHE A 597 -21.17 -2.12 -15.76
C PHE A 597 -21.06 -0.62 -15.97
N GLY A 598 -21.86 -0.08 -16.89
CA GLY A 598 -21.87 1.35 -17.16
C GLY A 598 -22.66 1.72 -18.40
N ASN A 599 -22.45 2.95 -18.83
CA ASN A 599 -23.02 3.53 -20.05
C ASN A 599 -22.07 4.59 -20.61
N ASP A 600 -22.54 5.44 -21.52
CA ASP A 600 -21.72 6.46 -22.16
C ASP A 600 -21.18 7.53 -21.20
N LYS A 601 -21.68 7.58 -19.95
CA LYS A 601 -21.32 8.60 -18.95
C LYS A 601 -20.36 8.09 -17.88
N PHE A 602 -20.35 6.78 -17.61
CA PHE A 602 -19.53 6.21 -16.54
C PHE A 602 -19.24 4.72 -16.79
N GLY A 603 -18.13 4.26 -16.22
CA GLY A 603 -17.80 2.86 -16.05
C GLY A 603 -17.60 2.53 -14.56
N TYR A 604 -18.13 1.39 -14.13
CA TYR A 604 -17.83 0.77 -12.85
C TYR A 604 -17.08 -0.54 -13.09
N TYR A 605 -16.10 -0.82 -12.22
CA TYR A 605 -15.35 -2.06 -12.21
C TYR A 605 -15.17 -2.55 -10.78
N GLU A 606 -15.41 -3.85 -10.58
CA GLU A 606 -15.23 -4.58 -9.33
C GLU A 606 -14.64 -5.98 -9.57
N THR A 607 -13.64 -6.35 -8.75
CA THR A 607 -13.28 -7.76 -8.54
C THR A 607 -14.03 -8.29 -7.35
N ILE A 608 -14.56 -9.52 -7.41
CA ILE A 608 -15.34 -10.13 -6.34
C ILE A 608 -14.55 -11.29 -5.74
N CYS A 609 -14.49 -11.36 -4.41
CA CYS A 609 -13.77 -12.40 -3.68
C CYS A 609 -14.40 -13.81 -3.80
N GLY A 610 -13.70 -14.82 -3.30
CA GLY A 610 -14.16 -16.20 -3.29
C GLY A 610 -13.47 -17.02 -2.21
N GLY A 611 -13.40 -18.33 -2.40
CA GLY A 611 -12.74 -19.23 -1.45
C GLY A 611 -11.23 -19.33 -1.66
N ALA A 612 -10.45 -19.26 -0.58
CA ALA A 612 -9.03 -19.62 -0.63
C ALA A 612 -8.84 -21.14 -0.58
N GLY A 613 -7.79 -21.64 -1.23
CA GLY A 613 -7.42 -23.06 -1.19
C GLY A 613 -6.88 -23.45 0.18
N ALA A 614 -7.17 -24.68 0.60
CA ALA A 614 -6.64 -25.23 1.85
C ALA A 614 -5.13 -25.53 1.75
N THR A 615 -4.46 -25.53 2.89
CA THR A 615 -3.03 -25.86 3.02
C THR A 615 -2.85 -27.16 3.80
N ALA A 616 -1.60 -27.63 3.90
CA ALA A 616 -1.26 -28.80 4.71
C ALA A 616 -1.51 -28.63 6.22
N THR A 617 -1.80 -27.41 6.68
CA THR A 617 -1.89 -27.08 8.11
C THR A 617 -3.14 -26.30 8.50
N ALA A 618 -3.96 -25.86 7.54
CA ALA A 618 -5.11 -25.01 7.80
C ALA A 618 -6.14 -25.07 6.68
N ASP A 619 -7.40 -24.90 7.07
CA ASP A 619 -8.52 -24.65 6.16
C ASP A 619 -8.29 -23.38 5.33
N GLY A 620 -8.86 -23.36 4.13
CA GLY A 620 -8.95 -22.17 3.30
C GLY A 620 -9.89 -21.14 3.91
N VAL A 621 -9.49 -19.88 3.87
CA VAL A 621 -10.32 -18.77 4.35
C VAL A 621 -11.48 -18.51 3.38
N PRO A 622 -12.74 -18.40 3.86
CA PRO A 622 -13.87 -18.07 3.02
C PRO A 622 -13.94 -16.57 2.67
N ALA A 623 -14.51 -16.25 1.52
CA ALA A 623 -14.88 -14.88 1.11
C ALA A 623 -13.74 -13.84 1.13
N VAL A 624 -12.54 -14.22 0.72
CA VAL A 624 -11.36 -13.32 0.64
C VAL A 624 -10.81 -13.20 -0.77
N HIS A 625 -10.16 -12.08 -1.05
CA HIS A 625 -9.33 -11.96 -2.23
C HIS A 625 -8.07 -12.82 -2.08
N THR A 626 -7.64 -13.43 -3.18
CA THR A 626 -6.54 -14.39 -3.20
C THR A 626 -5.55 -14.06 -4.30
N HIS A 627 -4.29 -14.31 -4.01
CA HIS A 627 -3.17 -14.24 -4.95
C HIS A 627 -3.00 -12.88 -5.60
N MET A 628 -3.33 -12.74 -6.88
CA MET A 628 -2.94 -11.59 -7.70
C MET A 628 -3.80 -10.33 -7.47
N THR A 629 -4.68 -10.36 -6.46
CA THR A 629 -5.49 -9.21 -6.02
C THR A 629 -5.61 -9.19 -4.50
N ASN A 630 -5.72 -7.98 -3.94
CA ASN A 630 -6.01 -7.71 -2.54
C ASN A 630 -6.80 -6.40 -2.38
N THR A 631 -7.68 -6.10 -3.34
CA THR A 631 -8.51 -4.90 -3.29
C THR A 631 -9.61 -5.03 -2.23
N ARG A 632 -10.07 -3.91 -1.69
CA ARG A 632 -11.33 -3.87 -0.95
C ARG A 632 -12.51 -3.95 -1.92
N LEU A 633 -13.64 -4.44 -1.40
CA LEU A 633 -14.93 -4.26 -2.05
C LEU A 633 -15.35 -2.78 -2.01
N THR A 634 -16.19 -2.36 -2.97
CA THR A 634 -16.86 -1.06 -2.83
C THR A 634 -17.90 -1.16 -1.74
N ASP A 635 -17.83 -0.28 -0.74
CA ASP A 635 -18.84 -0.19 0.32
C ASP A 635 -20.25 -0.13 -0.28
N PRO A 636 -21.21 -0.93 0.20
CA PRO A 636 -22.57 -0.93 -0.34
C PRO A 636 -23.23 0.45 -0.41
N GLU A 637 -23.05 1.30 0.60
CA GLU A 637 -23.65 2.64 0.60
C GLU A 637 -23.01 3.53 -0.45
N VAL A 638 -21.69 3.45 -0.61
CA VAL A 638 -20.96 4.16 -1.67
C VAL A 638 -21.37 3.67 -3.06
N LEU A 639 -21.53 2.35 -3.23
CA LEU A 639 -21.97 1.74 -4.47
C LEU A 639 -23.36 2.26 -4.88
N GLU A 640 -24.33 2.23 -3.96
CA GLU A 640 -25.71 2.67 -4.21
C GLU A 640 -25.84 4.19 -4.35
N GLN A 641 -24.96 4.96 -3.69
CA GLN A 641 -24.95 6.41 -3.81
C GLN A 641 -24.37 6.88 -5.15
N ARG A 642 -23.31 6.22 -5.64
CA ARG A 642 -22.58 6.65 -6.84
C ARG A 642 -23.12 6.06 -8.13
N TYR A 643 -23.75 4.90 -8.07
CA TYR A 643 -24.15 4.15 -9.27
C TYR A 643 -25.63 3.77 -9.22
N PRO A 644 -26.30 3.66 -10.37
CA PRO A 644 -27.73 3.37 -10.44
C PRO A 644 -27.99 1.87 -10.26
N VAL A 645 -27.55 1.33 -9.13
CA VAL A 645 -27.71 -0.07 -8.74
C VAL A 645 -28.12 -0.17 -7.27
N ARG A 646 -28.68 -1.30 -6.88
CA ARG A 646 -28.98 -1.64 -5.49
C ARG A 646 -28.40 -3.02 -5.15
N LEU A 647 -27.66 -3.12 -4.06
CA LEU A 647 -27.12 -4.37 -3.58
C LEU A 647 -28.19 -5.09 -2.75
N ARG A 648 -28.80 -6.13 -3.32
CA ARG A 648 -29.86 -6.90 -2.64
C ARG A 648 -29.30 -7.90 -1.64
N ARG A 649 -28.13 -8.46 -1.93
CA ARG A 649 -27.47 -9.47 -1.09
C ARG A 649 -25.97 -9.45 -1.30
N PHE A 650 -25.24 -9.59 -0.21
CA PHE A 650 -23.83 -9.98 -0.24
C PHE A 650 -23.52 -10.86 0.97
N GLY A 651 -23.05 -12.08 0.76
CA GLY A 651 -22.77 -13.02 1.85
C GLY A 651 -22.04 -14.28 1.40
N ILE A 652 -21.63 -15.11 2.37
CA ILE A 652 -20.88 -16.34 2.12
C ILE A 652 -21.77 -17.36 1.40
N ARG A 653 -21.21 -18.01 0.38
CA ARG A 653 -21.80 -19.13 -0.34
C ARG A 653 -21.40 -20.44 0.35
N HIS A 654 -22.11 -20.77 1.43
CA HIS A 654 -21.80 -21.95 2.24
C HIS A 654 -21.73 -23.24 1.41
N GLN A 655 -20.83 -24.14 1.82
CA GLN A 655 -20.63 -25.46 1.22
C GLN A 655 -20.13 -25.42 -0.24
N SER A 656 -19.45 -24.35 -0.62
CA SER A 656 -18.77 -24.25 -1.92
C SER A 656 -17.29 -24.64 -1.84
N GLY A 657 -16.68 -24.63 -0.66
CA GLY A 657 -15.31 -25.12 -0.44
C GLY A 657 -15.20 -26.64 -0.55
N GLY A 658 -14.12 -27.11 -1.18
CA GLY A 658 -13.81 -28.53 -1.36
C GLY A 658 -13.52 -29.22 -0.03
N ALA A 659 -13.96 -30.47 0.11
CA ALA A 659 -13.68 -31.26 1.31
C ALA A 659 -12.23 -31.76 1.34
N GLY A 660 -11.70 -31.98 2.52
CA GLY A 660 -10.38 -32.56 2.75
C GLY A 660 -10.10 -32.61 4.26
N GLN A 661 -8.96 -33.17 4.66
CA GLN A 661 -8.49 -33.03 6.04
C GLN A 661 -8.54 -31.56 6.48
N PHE A 662 -8.15 -30.67 5.57
CA PHE A 662 -8.44 -29.25 5.64
C PHE A 662 -9.37 -28.86 4.49
N ARG A 663 -10.44 -28.13 4.81
CA ARG A 663 -11.48 -27.73 3.88
C ARG A 663 -11.05 -26.49 3.10
N GLY A 664 -11.39 -26.42 1.82
CA GLY A 664 -11.28 -25.18 1.06
C GLY A 664 -12.26 -24.11 1.58
N GLY A 665 -11.92 -22.84 1.38
CA GLY A 665 -12.78 -21.73 1.76
C GLY A 665 -14.04 -21.65 0.91
N ASP A 666 -15.13 -21.18 1.49
CA ASP A 666 -16.37 -20.90 0.75
C ASP A 666 -16.26 -19.60 -0.08
N GLY A 667 -16.88 -19.58 -1.24
CA GLY A 667 -17.07 -18.39 -2.08
C GLY A 667 -18.14 -17.43 -1.53
N VAL A 668 -18.65 -16.54 -2.37
CA VAL A 668 -19.69 -15.55 -2.02
C VAL A 668 -20.87 -15.56 -2.98
N VAL A 669 -22.01 -15.06 -2.51
CA VAL A 669 -23.19 -14.71 -3.30
C VAL A 669 -23.31 -13.18 -3.30
N ARG A 670 -23.38 -12.57 -4.48
CA ARG A 670 -23.57 -11.12 -4.68
C ARG A 670 -24.76 -10.89 -5.62
N GLU A 671 -25.80 -10.20 -5.16
CA GLU A 671 -27.01 -9.89 -5.92
C GLU A 671 -27.15 -8.39 -6.13
N ILE A 672 -27.10 -7.94 -7.38
CA ILE A 672 -27.18 -6.52 -7.75
C ILE A 672 -28.39 -6.30 -8.64
N GLU A 673 -29.27 -5.40 -8.23
CA GLU A 673 -30.38 -4.89 -9.03
C GLU A 673 -29.96 -3.64 -9.78
N PHE A 674 -30.23 -3.59 -11.09
CA PHE A 674 -29.97 -2.40 -11.91
C PHE A 674 -31.20 -1.49 -11.90
N LEU A 675 -30.99 -0.19 -11.67
CA LEU A 675 -32.06 0.81 -11.55
C LEU A 675 -32.31 1.58 -12.84
N GLU A 676 -31.41 1.47 -13.81
CA GLU A 676 -31.55 2.01 -15.16
C GLU A 676 -30.95 1.04 -16.21
N PRO A 677 -31.17 1.26 -17.51
CA PRO A 677 -30.53 0.47 -18.56
C PRO A 677 -29.01 0.65 -18.56
N LEU A 678 -28.27 -0.46 -18.46
CA LEU A 678 -26.80 -0.46 -18.39
C LEU A 678 -26.20 -1.59 -19.25
N GLN A 679 -25.01 -1.34 -19.79
CA GLN A 679 -24.17 -2.40 -20.33
C GLN A 679 -23.49 -3.11 -19.15
N VAL A 680 -23.66 -4.43 -19.03
CA VAL A 680 -23.05 -5.25 -17.97
C VAL A 680 -22.15 -6.29 -18.60
N SER A 681 -20.95 -6.44 -18.07
CA SER A 681 -20.02 -7.47 -18.50
C SER A 681 -19.44 -8.22 -17.31
N LEU A 682 -19.18 -9.51 -17.53
CA LEU A 682 -18.42 -10.37 -16.62
C LEU A 682 -17.26 -10.97 -17.41
N LEU A 683 -16.06 -10.87 -16.86
CA LEU A 683 -14.87 -11.61 -17.29
C LEU A 683 -14.43 -12.48 -16.12
N SER A 684 -14.56 -13.80 -16.26
CA SER A 684 -14.29 -14.72 -15.16
C SER A 684 -13.97 -16.13 -15.62
N GLN A 685 -13.37 -16.93 -14.74
CA GLN A 685 -12.93 -18.33 -14.99
C GLN A 685 -13.44 -19.28 -13.89
N ARG A 686 -13.17 -20.58 -13.97
CA ARG A 686 -13.67 -21.59 -13.01
C ARG A 686 -15.19 -21.73 -13.01
N ARG A 687 -15.78 -21.64 -14.22
CA ARG A 687 -17.20 -21.91 -14.51
C ARG A 687 -17.35 -23.25 -15.22
N GLU A 688 -16.44 -23.54 -16.14
CA GLU A 688 -16.34 -24.84 -16.82
C GLU A 688 -15.39 -25.79 -16.07
N THR A 689 -14.34 -25.25 -15.44
CA THR A 689 -13.42 -25.99 -14.56
C THR A 689 -13.69 -25.69 -13.09
N SER A 690 -13.28 -26.60 -12.20
CA SER A 690 -13.38 -26.42 -10.75
C SER A 690 -12.00 -26.17 -10.13
N PRO A 691 -11.88 -25.36 -9.07
CA PRO A 691 -10.64 -25.23 -8.30
C PRO A 691 -10.20 -26.58 -7.74
N TYR A 692 -9.02 -27.06 -8.14
CA TYR A 692 -8.55 -28.40 -7.79
C TYR A 692 -8.23 -28.51 -6.29
N GLY A 693 -8.48 -29.68 -5.71
CA GLY A 693 -7.95 -30.07 -4.39
C GLY A 693 -6.53 -30.65 -4.49
N LEU A 694 -5.81 -30.71 -3.38
CA LEU A 694 -4.42 -31.16 -3.33
C LEU A 694 -4.22 -32.29 -2.32
N MET A 695 -3.28 -33.20 -2.59
CA MET A 695 -2.95 -34.35 -1.73
C MET A 695 -4.17 -35.22 -1.34
N GLY A 696 -5.15 -35.36 -2.23
CA GLY A 696 -6.37 -36.16 -2.00
C GLY A 696 -7.58 -35.37 -1.49
N GLY A 697 -7.47 -34.04 -1.36
CA GLY A 697 -8.64 -33.18 -1.14
C GLY A 697 -9.51 -33.04 -2.38
N ASP A 698 -10.79 -32.80 -2.18
CA ASP A 698 -11.80 -32.59 -3.21
C ASP A 698 -11.73 -31.17 -3.79
N ALA A 699 -12.22 -31.02 -5.02
CA ALA A 699 -12.32 -29.74 -5.69
C ALA A 699 -13.36 -28.81 -5.04
N GLY A 700 -13.13 -27.50 -5.12
CA GLY A 700 -14.13 -26.49 -4.78
C GLY A 700 -15.25 -26.43 -5.83
N ALA A 701 -16.42 -25.94 -5.46
CA ALA A 701 -17.53 -25.74 -6.38
C ALA A 701 -17.21 -24.60 -7.37
N SER A 702 -17.51 -24.82 -8.65
CA SER A 702 -17.41 -23.79 -9.70
C SER A 702 -18.33 -22.60 -9.44
N GLY A 703 -18.00 -21.46 -10.03
CA GLY A 703 -18.81 -20.25 -10.00
C GLY A 703 -20.01 -20.35 -10.95
N ARG A 704 -21.03 -19.51 -10.72
CA ARG A 704 -22.21 -19.40 -11.60
C ARG A 704 -22.78 -17.97 -11.60
N ALA A 705 -23.44 -17.62 -12.69
CA ALA A 705 -24.09 -16.33 -12.86
C ALA A 705 -25.52 -16.53 -13.39
N CYS A 706 -26.47 -15.76 -12.86
CA CYS A 706 -27.87 -15.80 -13.29
C CYS A 706 -28.43 -14.37 -13.35
N LEU A 707 -29.16 -14.04 -14.42
CA LEU A 707 -29.92 -12.80 -14.52
C LEU A 707 -31.41 -13.10 -14.32
N LYS A 708 -32.02 -12.45 -13.34
CA LYS A 708 -33.47 -12.46 -13.13
C LYS A 708 -34.10 -11.22 -13.75
N HIS A 709 -35.18 -11.42 -14.49
CA HIS A 709 -35.94 -10.37 -15.14
C HIS A 709 -37.15 -9.93 -14.30
N PRO A 710 -37.65 -8.68 -14.47
CA PRO A 710 -38.81 -8.17 -13.74
C PRO A 710 -40.09 -9.02 -13.91
N ASN A 711 -40.24 -9.69 -15.04
CA ASN A 711 -41.35 -10.61 -15.33
C ASN A 711 -41.25 -11.96 -14.58
N GLY A 712 -40.21 -12.16 -13.77
CA GLY A 712 -39.95 -13.38 -13.01
C GLY A 712 -39.14 -14.45 -13.73
N THR A 713 -38.81 -14.30 -15.01
CA THR A 713 -37.96 -15.27 -15.73
C THR A 713 -36.50 -15.14 -15.31
N SER A 714 -35.76 -16.24 -15.33
CA SER A 714 -34.33 -16.28 -15.02
C SER A 714 -33.56 -16.92 -16.17
N GLU A 715 -32.39 -16.36 -16.49
CA GLU A 715 -31.44 -16.91 -17.45
C GLU A 715 -30.10 -17.20 -16.77
N ASN A 716 -29.54 -18.39 -17.00
CA ASN A 716 -28.16 -18.68 -16.63
C ASN A 716 -27.22 -18.00 -17.63
N LEU A 717 -26.18 -17.37 -17.12
CA LEU A 717 -25.18 -16.67 -17.93
C LEU A 717 -23.87 -17.48 -17.98
N PRO A 718 -23.14 -17.43 -19.10
CA PRO A 718 -21.81 -18.04 -19.21
C PRO A 718 -20.79 -17.30 -18.33
N GLY A 719 -19.61 -17.91 -18.12
CA GLY A 719 -18.54 -17.31 -17.29
C GLY A 719 -17.98 -15.99 -17.82
N CYS A 720 -18.05 -15.77 -19.14
CA CYS A 720 -17.78 -14.47 -19.75
C CYS A 720 -19.00 -14.03 -20.56
N PHE A 721 -19.50 -12.81 -20.33
CA PHE A 721 -20.60 -12.24 -21.11
C PHE A 721 -20.52 -10.71 -21.17
N SER A 722 -21.19 -10.13 -22.16
CA SER A 722 -21.49 -8.70 -22.21
C SER A 722 -22.91 -8.51 -22.73
N LYS A 723 -23.77 -7.81 -21.98
CA LYS A 723 -25.20 -7.70 -22.28
C LYS A 723 -25.78 -6.38 -21.78
N LEU A 724 -26.71 -5.82 -22.56
CA LEU A 724 -27.55 -4.72 -22.11
C LEU A 724 -28.65 -5.26 -21.18
N VAL A 725 -28.72 -4.73 -19.96
CA VAL A 725 -29.79 -5.04 -18.99
C VAL A 725 -30.70 -3.83 -18.82
N GLY A 726 -31.94 -4.07 -18.37
CA GLY A 726 -32.92 -3.02 -18.09
C GLY A 726 -33.12 -2.78 -16.59
N ALA A 727 -33.84 -1.71 -16.25
CA ALA A 727 -34.23 -1.44 -14.87
C ALA A 727 -35.04 -2.61 -14.26
N GLY A 728 -34.74 -2.95 -13.01
CA GLY A 728 -35.34 -4.05 -12.26
C GLY A 728 -34.75 -5.44 -12.57
N ASN A 729 -33.80 -5.55 -13.52
CA ASN A 729 -33.02 -6.77 -13.67
C ASN A 729 -32.14 -6.99 -12.44
N VAL A 730 -31.99 -8.25 -12.01
CA VAL A 730 -31.14 -8.63 -10.88
C VAL A 730 -30.10 -9.64 -11.33
N LEU A 731 -28.82 -9.27 -11.28
CA LEU A 731 -27.70 -10.18 -11.50
C LEU A 731 -27.32 -10.84 -10.18
N THR A 732 -27.33 -12.17 -10.15
CA THR A 732 -26.80 -12.99 -9.05
C THR A 732 -25.48 -13.60 -9.51
N LEU A 733 -24.41 -13.30 -8.77
CA LEU A 733 -23.09 -13.90 -8.95
C LEU A 733 -22.77 -14.79 -7.75
N GLU A 734 -22.41 -16.03 -8.03
CA GLU A 734 -21.94 -16.98 -7.04
C GLU A 734 -20.50 -17.37 -7.40
N THR A 735 -19.55 -16.96 -6.57
CA THR A 735 -18.14 -17.17 -6.86
C THR A 735 -17.67 -18.58 -6.50
N PRO A 736 -16.54 -19.04 -7.07
CA PRO A 736 -16.00 -20.35 -6.75
C PRO A 736 -15.56 -20.45 -5.28
N GLY A 737 -15.63 -21.66 -4.73
CA GLY A 737 -14.93 -22.01 -3.48
C GLY A 737 -13.45 -22.34 -3.73
N GLY A 738 -12.68 -22.61 -2.68
CA GLY A 738 -11.32 -23.15 -2.79
C GLY A 738 -11.31 -24.69 -2.77
N GLY A 739 -10.24 -25.30 -3.26
CA GLY A 739 -10.01 -26.75 -3.13
C GLY A 739 -9.60 -27.16 -1.73
N GLY A 740 -9.93 -28.40 -1.35
CA GLY A 740 -9.52 -29.01 -0.08
C GLY A 740 -8.10 -29.59 -0.12
N PHE A 741 -7.54 -29.88 1.05
CA PHE A 741 -6.22 -30.48 1.21
C PHE A 741 -6.30 -31.77 2.03
N GLY A 742 -5.66 -32.83 1.55
CA GLY A 742 -5.62 -34.13 2.23
C GLY A 742 -6.92 -34.92 2.07
N ALA A 743 -6.84 -36.26 2.09
CA ALA A 743 -8.03 -37.11 2.04
C ALA A 743 -8.91 -36.92 3.29
N PHE A 744 -10.23 -36.84 3.09
CA PHE A 744 -11.20 -36.83 4.18
C PHE A 744 -11.29 -38.24 4.80
N PRO A 745 -11.17 -38.43 6.12
CA PRO A 745 -11.35 -39.75 6.74
C PRO A 745 -12.76 -40.30 6.47
N ASP A 746 -12.87 -41.53 5.98
CA ASP A 746 -14.15 -42.16 5.61
C ASP A 746 -15.15 -42.30 6.78
N GLU A 747 -14.70 -42.19 8.04
CA GLU A 747 -15.55 -42.34 9.24
C GLU A 747 -16.46 -41.14 9.54
N GLU A 748 -16.24 -39.97 8.92
CA GLU A 748 -17.02 -38.74 9.16
C GLU A 748 -17.98 -38.37 8.00
N ARG A 749 -18.15 -39.24 6.99
CA ARG A 749 -19.08 -39.05 5.87
C ARG A 749 -20.56 -39.40 6.19
N GLY A 750 -20.88 -39.64 7.46
CA GLY A 750 -22.18 -40.10 7.96
C GLY A 750 -23.23 -39.01 8.14
#